data_AF-A0A535IDZ5-F1
#
_entry.id   AF-A0A535IDZ5-F1
#
_cell.length_a   1.000
_cell.length_b   1.000
_cell.length_c   1.000
_cell.angle_alpha   90.00
_cell.angle_beta   90.00
_cell.angle_gamma   90.00
#
_symmetry.space_group_name_H-M   'P 1'
#
loop_
_entity.id
_entity.type
_entity.pdbx_description
1 polymer ?
#
loop_
_entity_poly.entity_id
_entity_poly.type
_entity_poly.pdbx_seq_one_letter_code
_entity_poly.pdbx_strand_id
1 'polypeptide(L)'
;MPGGGFTALFVVALVLATTPPSALAAAAISPLHVDGNRLVDASGAQVVLRGVSRSGTEFACVNEGGFGISLGPLDQGSVDGIKSWHQNTLRLPLNEDCWLGINGVNPAYSGANYRQAIASYVSLLNQNGLYVILDLHWSAPGTTLATHQQTMADLDHAVDFWSSVANTFKGNDAVIFELFNEPVPDGSQDSDAAWTCWRDGGTCPGVAFQTAGMQTLLNAVRATGATNVVALGGVGYATYLTRWLQYRPTDPVNNLIAAWHVYNFNICNSASCWDAMVPQLMALAPVLVTETGMDACDATWWNALLDWLDARQIGYLAWTWNRWSTDCSSRALVTDYYAATPTQYGSIYKTHLASLPTDTATTVSSSAPRSVEGQAVTFTATVSSRAGGDVPSGSVAFAVDSTDAVSASLDPAGVATATLTFPDDGAHSIVARYLGAPRFAPSASAPLAQQVANAAPTAGPLAGPSDPVAVSAQVALSGAFTDPGTADTHTAIVDSGDGTAATPATVTETLGSGTISASHAYGVAGVYRVTVTIADDDGASAQTTLEALVVFDPAAGSARGAGWFSSPAGAYVSDTTAAGRAFFGFLARYQKDGAVPFAQPGFRLKTDRFAFDSTAYDWLVVTGAKAQLHGSGRVNGNAGYAFLVSAIDGDRIGKDVPDRLRIKIWDAASGAVLYDTQAGDPDGADPVRVLGGGSLVVGQGP
;
A
#
# COMPACT_ATOMS: atom_id res chain seq x y z
N MET A 1 66.06 32.11 31.45
CA MET A 1 64.73 32.58 31.01
C MET A 1 64.24 31.65 29.91
N PRO A 2 63.31 30.73 30.18
CA PRO A 2 62.60 30.00 29.13
C PRO A 2 61.18 30.58 28.98
N GLY A 3 60.84 31.01 27.76
CA GLY A 3 59.48 31.38 27.37
C GLY A 3 58.63 30.13 27.19
N GLY A 4 57.48 30.09 27.87
CA GLY A 4 56.52 28.99 27.80
C GLY A 4 55.70 29.02 26.52
N GLY A 5 55.59 27.86 25.87
CA GLY A 5 54.59 27.58 24.85
C GLY A 5 53.56 26.62 25.43
N PHE A 6 52.35 27.11 25.70
CA PHE A 6 51.17 26.28 25.97
C PHE A 6 50.59 25.82 24.63
N THR A 7 50.65 24.52 24.34
CA THR A 7 49.85 23.88 23.28
C THR A 7 48.40 23.76 23.77
N ALA A 8 47.49 24.55 23.19
CA ALA A 8 46.05 24.41 23.37
C ALA A 8 45.55 23.22 22.54
N LEU A 9 44.92 22.26 23.22
CA LEU A 9 44.19 21.14 22.59
C LEU A 9 42.88 21.70 22.00
N PHE A 10 42.80 21.84 20.68
CA PHE A 10 41.53 22.12 20.00
C PHE A 10 40.72 20.82 19.93
N VAL A 11 39.68 20.73 20.77
CA VAL A 11 38.62 19.72 20.62
C VAL A 11 37.74 20.17 19.45
N VAL A 12 37.86 19.51 18.31
CA VAL A 12 36.93 19.67 17.18
C VAL A 12 35.63 18.99 17.58
N ALA A 13 34.64 19.77 18.03
CA ALA A 13 33.28 19.30 18.15
C ALA A 13 32.72 19.09 16.73
N LEU A 14 32.50 17.83 16.36
CA LEU A 14 31.81 17.46 15.12
C LEU A 14 30.34 17.87 15.27
N VAL A 15 30.00 19.08 14.83
CA VAL A 15 28.61 19.48 14.62
C VAL A 15 28.11 18.66 13.43
N LEU A 16 27.31 17.63 13.71
CA LEU A 16 26.46 16.99 12.70
C LEU A 16 25.53 18.07 12.16
N ALA A 17 25.88 18.65 11.01
CA ALA A 17 24.96 19.45 10.24
C ALA A 17 23.83 18.51 9.79
N THR A 18 22.70 18.57 10.49
CA THR A 18 21.46 17.98 10.00
C THR A 18 21.12 18.74 8.72
N THR A 19 21.31 18.08 7.57
CA THR A 19 20.72 18.53 6.32
C THR A 19 19.23 18.70 6.59
N PRO A 20 18.64 19.89 6.37
CA PRO A 20 17.20 20.03 6.46
C PRO A 20 16.59 18.99 5.50
N PRO A 21 15.45 18.36 5.87
CA PRO A 21 14.76 17.49 4.94
C PRO A 21 14.56 18.28 3.65
N SER A 22 15.05 17.73 2.55
CA SER A 22 14.85 18.31 1.23
C SER A 22 13.36 18.56 1.10
N ALA A 23 12.94 19.83 1.11
CA ALA A 23 11.60 20.19 0.69
C ALA A 23 11.45 19.57 -0.70
N LEU A 24 10.52 18.62 -0.84
CA LEU A 24 10.12 18.09 -2.13
C LEU A 24 9.97 19.30 -3.04
N ALA A 25 10.83 19.41 -4.06
CA ALA A 25 10.68 20.44 -5.08
C ALA A 25 9.24 20.33 -5.56
N ALA A 26 8.45 21.40 -5.38
CA ALA A 26 7.07 21.42 -5.85
C ALA A 26 7.10 20.97 -7.31
N ALA A 27 6.39 19.89 -7.62
CA ALA A 27 6.34 19.36 -8.96
C ALA A 27 5.88 20.48 -9.90
N ALA A 28 6.66 20.77 -10.94
CA ALA A 28 6.27 21.75 -11.95
C ALA A 28 4.88 21.38 -12.48
N ILE A 29 4.00 22.37 -12.59
CA ILE A 29 2.67 22.18 -13.17
C ILE A 29 2.80 21.55 -14.56
N SER A 30 1.95 20.57 -14.86
CA SER A 30 2.01 19.79 -16.10
C SER A 30 1.75 20.69 -17.32
N PRO A 31 2.49 20.57 -18.44
CA PRO A 31 2.23 21.38 -19.63
C PRO A 31 0.88 21.02 -20.28
N LEU A 32 0.24 22.00 -20.91
CA LEU A 32 -1.06 21.87 -21.57
C LEU A 32 -0.92 21.71 -23.09
N HIS A 33 -1.83 20.91 -23.66
CA HIS A 33 -2.08 20.90 -25.09
C HIS A 33 -3.54 20.55 -25.40
N VAL A 34 -3.96 20.84 -26.63
CA VAL A 34 -5.26 20.45 -27.16
C VAL A 34 -5.17 19.04 -27.74
N ASP A 35 -6.09 18.18 -27.30
CA ASP A 35 -6.33 16.86 -27.87
C ASP A 35 -7.80 16.77 -28.32
N GLY A 36 -8.00 16.86 -29.64
CA GLY A 36 -9.33 16.92 -30.25
C GLY A 36 -10.13 18.12 -29.72
N ASN A 37 -11.18 17.84 -28.95
CA ASN A 37 -12.04 18.86 -28.36
C ASN A 37 -11.78 19.10 -26.85
N ARG A 38 -10.66 18.60 -26.32
CA ARG A 38 -10.30 18.74 -24.90
C ARG A 38 -8.99 19.49 -24.73
N LEU A 39 -8.89 20.21 -23.63
CA LEU A 39 -7.62 20.64 -23.08
C LEU A 39 -7.11 19.52 -22.15
N VAL A 40 -5.87 19.08 -22.35
CA VAL A 40 -5.29 17.97 -21.59
C VAL A 40 -3.89 18.33 -21.08
N ASP A 41 -3.46 17.62 -20.05
CA ASP A 41 -2.09 17.69 -19.53
C ASP A 41 -1.14 16.75 -20.28
N ALA A 42 0.14 16.72 -19.89
CA ALA A 42 1.15 15.84 -20.51
C ALA A 42 0.83 14.33 -20.46
N SER A 43 -0.04 13.89 -19.54
CA SER A 43 -0.46 12.48 -19.42
C SER A 43 -1.67 12.14 -20.28
N GLY A 44 -2.29 13.15 -20.91
CA GLY A 44 -3.54 13.02 -21.66
C GLY A 44 -4.79 13.11 -20.77
N ALA A 45 -4.64 13.46 -19.48
CA ALA A 45 -5.77 13.69 -18.60
C ALA A 45 -6.43 15.04 -18.94
N GLN A 46 -7.76 15.09 -18.99
CA GLN A 46 -8.49 16.32 -19.26
C GLN A 46 -8.28 17.33 -18.13
N VAL A 47 -7.93 18.56 -18.50
CA VAL A 47 -7.78 19.68 -17.59
C VAL A 47 -8.94 20.64 -17.78
N VAL A 48 -9.64 20.92 -16.69
CA VAL A 48 -10.75 21.87 -16.67
C VAL A 48 -10.33 23.09 -15.86
N LEU A 49 -10.19 24.24 -16.53
CA LEU A 49 -9.71 25.47 -15.90
C LEU A 49 -10.81 26.11 -15.05
N ARG A 50 -10.51 26.39 -13.78
CA ARG A 50 -11.39 27.02 -12.79
C ARG A 50 -10.60 28.15 -12.16
N GLY A 51 -10.86 29.37 -12.59
CA GLY A 51 -9.94 30.47 -12.31
C GLY A 51 -10.61 31.81 -12.08
N VAL A 52 -9.78 32.85 -12.07
CA VAL A 52 -10.20 34.25 -11.99
C VAL A 52 -9.33 35.10 -12.89
N SER A 53 -9.90 36.19 -13.38
CA SER A 53 -9.13 37.29 -13.97
C SER A 53 -8.61 38.20 -12.87
N ARG A 54 -7.40 38.73 -13.06
CA ARG A 54 -6.81 39.70 -12.14
C ARG A 54 -6.42 40.96 -12.89
N SER A 55 -7.31 41.93 -12.86
CA SER A 55 -7.12 43.25 -13.46
C SER A 55 -6.12 44.10 -12.67
N GLY A 56 -5.34 44.91 -13.36
CA GLY A 56 -4.35 45.84 -12.82
C GLY A 56 -3.12 46.02 -13.70
N THR A 57 -2.68 44.95 -14.37
CA THR A 57 -1.46 44.94 -15.20
C THR A 57 -1.66 45.65 -16.54
N GLU A 58 -2.89 45.71 -17.04
CA GLU A 58 -3.27 46.41 -18.26
C GLU A 58 -3.31 47.94 -18.13
N PHE A 59 -3.43 48.48 -16.90
CA PHE A 59 -3.68 49.92 -16.74
C PHE A 59 -2.77 50.65 -15.77
N ALA A 60 -2.18 49.98 -14.76
CA ALA A 60 -1.42 50.66 -13.71
C ALA A 60 -0.18 51.42 -14.24
N CYS A 61 0.37 50.97 -15.35
CA CYS A 61 1.55 51.55 -16.00
C CYS A 61 1.24 52.79 -16.86
N VAL A 62 -0.01 52.96 -17.31
CA VAL A 62 -0.44 54.08 -18.17
C VAL A 62 -1.32 55.09 -17.46
N ASN A 63 -2.23 54.63 -16.59
CA ASN A 63 -3.19 55.50 -15.91
C ASN A 63 -2.47 56.38 -14.90
N GLU A 64 -2.93 57.63 -14.79
CA GLU A 64 -2.37 58.63 -13.88
C GLU A 64 -0.85 58.84 -14.05
N GLY A 65 -0.34 58.67 -15.28
CA GLY A 65 1.10 58.77 -15.60
C GLY A 65 1.92 57.54 -15.21
N GLY A 66 1.25 56.44 -14.84
CA GLY A 66 1.86 55.20 -14.40
C GLY A 66 2.21 55.24 -12.92
N PHE A 67 1.43 54.54 -12.10
CA PHE A 67 1.65 54.42 -10.65
C PHE A 67 2.23 53.06 -10.23
N GLY A 68 2.36 52.10 -11.15
CA GLY A 68 2.95 50.79 -10.87
C GLY A 68 2.86 49.81 -12.04
N ILE A 69 3.39 48.60 -11.84
CA ILE A 69 3.23 47.48 -12.78
C ILE A 69 1.80 46.90 -12.74
N SER A 70 1.19 46.87 -11.56
CA SER A 70 -0.11 46.26 -11.33
C SER A 70 -0.86 47.00 -10.23
N LEU A 71 -2.20 46.93 -10.27
CA LEU A 71 -3.02 47.22 -9.10
C LEU A 71 -2.91 46.06 -8.09
N GLY A 72 -2.31 46.33 -6.93
CA GLY A 72 -2.13 45.35 -5.85
C GLY A 72 -0.87 44.46 -5.98
N PRO A 73 -0.61 43.62 -4.98
CA PRO A 73 0.65 42.90 -4.80
C PRO A 73 0.81 41.71 -5.76
N LEU A 74 1.98 41.52 -6.37
CA LEU A 74 2.32 40.33 -7.18
C LEU A 74 3.22 39.36 -6.37
N ASP A 75 2.75 38.96 -5.18
CA ASP A 75 3.56 38.23 -4.19
C ASP A 75 2.91 36.88 -3.77
N GLN A 76 3.66 36.06 -3.02
CA GLN A 76 3.21 34.74 -2.58
C GLN A 76 1.93 34.80 -1.74
N GLY A 77 1.81 35.79 -0.84
CA GLY A 77 0.62 35.92 0.00
C GLY A 77 -0.66 36.17 -0.82
N SER A 78 -0.57 36.94 -1.89
CA SER A 78 -1.70 37.13 -2.82
C SER A 78 -2.06 35.85 -3.59
N VAL A 79 -1.05 35.03 -3.93
CA VAL A 79 -1.23 33.72 -4.59
C VAL A 79 -1.88 32.72 -3.64
N ASP A 80 -1.49 32.70 -2.36
CA ASP A 80 -2.13 31.88 -1.33
C ASP A 80 -3.61 32.24 -1.17
N GLY A 81 -3.93 33.54 -1.22
CA GLY A 81 -5.30 34.04 -1.22
C GLY A 81 -6.13 33.51 -2.39
N ILE A 82 -5.61 33.59 -3.62
CA ILE A 82 -6.23 33.05 -4.84
C ILE A 82 -6.48 31.54 -4.70
N LYS A 83 -5.46 30.79 -4.27
CA LYS A 83 -5.54 29.34 -4.09
C LYS A 83 -6.48 28.88 -2.99
N SER A 84 -6.76 29.73 -2.00
CA SER A 84 -7.68 29.40 -0.92
C SER A 84 -9.12 29.12 -1.37
N TRP A 85 -9.47 29.45 -2.62
CA TRP A 85 -10.76 29.14 -3.24
C TRP A 85 -10.66 27.95 -4.23
N HIS A 86 -9.60 27.15 -4.16
CA HIS A 86 -9.33 25.96 -5.00
C HIS A 86 -9.26 26.24 -6.50
N GLN A 87 -8.81 27.43 -6.87
CA GLN A 87 -8.58 27.81 -8.26
C GLN A 87 -7.32 27.13 -8.80
N ASN A 88 -7.32 26.81 -10.10
CA ASN A 88 -6.18 26.21 -10.80
C ASN A 88 -5.65 27.09 -11.94
N THR A 89 -6.24 28.26 -12.19
CA THR A 89 -5.87 29.15 -13.30
C THR A 89 -6.02 30.63 -12.92
N LEU A 90 -5.11 31.47 -13.40
CA LEU A 90 -5.21 32.93 -13.31
C LEU A 90 -5.10 33.56 -14.71
N ARG A 91 -5.98 34.51 -15.04
CA ARG A 91 -5.87 35.33 -16.25
C ARG A 91 -5.33 36.71 -15.93
N LEU A 92 -4.31 37.13 -16.68
CA LEU A 92 -3.60 38.40 -16.55
C LEU A 92 -3.78 39.24 -17.81
N PRO A 93 -4.63 40.29 -17.73
CA PRO A 93 -4.75 41.32 -18.74
C PRO A 93 -3.44 42.11 -18.91
N LEU A 94 -2.90 42.18 -20.12
CA LEU A 94 -1.66 42.90 -20.42
C LEU A 94 -1.91 44.17 -21.25
N ASN A 95 -0.94 45.08 -21.18
CA ASN A 95 -0.91 46.29 -21.99
C ASN A 95 0.25 46.25 -22.99
N GLU A 96 -0.05 46.51 -24.25
CA GLU A 96 0.92 46.54 -25.34
C GLU A 96 2.05 47.54 -25.11
N ASP A 97 1.69 48.81 -24.88
CA ASP A 97 2.65 49.89 -24.72
C ASP A 97 3.53 49.68 -23.49
N CYS A 98 2.96 49.16 -22.41
CA CYS A 98 3.74 48.84 -21.21
C CYS A 98 4.69 47.67 -21.44
N TRP A 99 4.27 46.65 -22.17
CA TRP A 99 5.13 45.51 -22.49
C TRP A 99 6.28 45.90 -23.42
N LEU A 100 6.00 46.69 -24.46
CA LEU A 100 6.98 47.12 -25.45
C LEU A 100 7.86 48.28 -24.95
N GLY A 101 7.34 49.12 -24.06
CA GLY A 101 8.02 50.32 -23.57
C GLY A 101 7.99 51.48 -24.57
N ILE A 102 6.85 51.68 -25.23
CA ILE A 102 6.66 52.66 -26.30
C ILE A 102 5.67 53.76 -25.88
N ASN A 103 5.37 54.69 -26.79
CA ASN A 103 4.31 55.71 -26.66
C ASN A 103 4.33 56.58 -25.38
N GLY A 104 5.51 56.70 -24.76
CA GLY A 104 5.73 57.56 -23.61
C GLY A 104 5.30 56.97 -22.26
N VAL A 105 5.06 55.65 -22.18
CA VAL A 105 4.83 54.97 -20.89
C VAL A 105 6.02 55.19 -19.97
N ASN A 106 5.76 55.45 -18.69
CA ASN A 106 6.78 55.63 -17.68
C ASN A 106 7.79 54.45 -17.68
N PRO A 107 9.09 54.69 -17.97
CA PRO A 107 10.10 53.62 -18.07
C PRO A 107 10.29 52.79 -16.80
N ALA A 108 9.90 53.30 -15.63
CA ALA A 108 9.90 52.54 -14.39
C ALA A 108 8.92 51.34 -14.42
N TYR A 109 7.87 51.44 -15.24
CA TYR A 109 6.77 50.48 -15.29
C TYR A 109 6.53 49.88 -16.68
N SER A 110 7.49 50.02 -17.58
CA SER A 110 7.36 49.55 -18.97
C SER A 110 8.60 48.83 -19.47
N GLY A 111 8.52 48.28 -20.69
CA GLY A 111 9.60 47.58 -21.36
C GLY A 111 10.13 46.42 -20.52
N ALA A 112 11.46 46.38 -20.32
CA ALA A 112 12.12 45.28 -19.60
C ALA A 112 11.60 45.11 -18.16
N ASN A 113 11.28 46.21 -17.46
CA ASN A 113 10.78 46.17 -16.09
C ASN A 113 9.42 45.48 -16.00
N TYR A 114 8.52 45.83 -16.94
CA TYR A 114 7.21 45.20 -17.04
C TYR A 114 7.31 43.72 -17.39
N ARG A 115 8.09 43.38 -18.43
CA ARG A 115 8.30 41.98 -18.84
C ARG A 115 8.88 41.13 -17.71
N GLN A 116 9.88 41.64 -16.98
CA GLN A 116 10.48 40.92 -15.87
C GLN A 116 9.49 40.69 -14.72
N ALA A 117 8.68 41.69 -14.38
CA ALA A 117 7.67 41.57 -13.33
C ALA A 117 6.59 40.54 -13.70
N ILE A 118 6.06 40.59 -14.94
CA ILE A 118 5.10 39.60 -15.43
C ILE A 118 5.73 38.19 -15.46
N ALA A 119 6.92 38.02 -16.03
CA ALA A 119 7.59 36.72 -16.06
C ALA A 119 7.84 36.14 -14.67
N SER A 120 8.23 36.99 -13.71
CA SER A 120 8.44 36.58 -12.31
C SER A 120 7.13 36.12 -11.65
N TYR A 121 6.03 36.84 -11.91
CA TYR A 121 4.72 36.48 -11.37
C TYR A 121 4.14 35.22 -12.01
N VAL A 122 4.29 35.05 -13.33
CA VAL A 122 3.92 33.79 -14.02
C VAL A 122 4.69 32.61 -13.43
N SER A 123 6.00 32.76 -13.22
CA SER A 123 6.80 31.72 -12.57
C SER A 123 6.29 31.40 -11.17
N LEU A 124 5.94 32.41 -10.37
CA LEU A 124 5.37 32.21 -9.03
C LEU A 124 4.05 31.46 -9.07
N LEU A 125 3.16 31.80 -10.01
CA LEU A 125 1.87 31.13 -10.21
C LEU A 125 2.05 29.67 -10.61
N ASN A 126 2.92 29.38 -11.58
CA ASN A 126 3.21 28.02 -12.02
C ASN A 126 3.85 27.16 -10.92
N GLN A 127 4.77 27.72 -10.12
CA GLN A 127 5.35 27.04 -8.94
C GLN A 127 4.30 26.71 -7.88
N ASN A 128 3.21 27.46 -7.85
CA ASN A 128 2.07 27.26 -6.97
C ASN A 128 0.98 26.38 -7.60
N GLY A 129 1.20 25.80 -8.78
CA GLY A 129 0.23 24.91 -9.43
C GLY A 129 -0.92 25.63 -10.12
N LEU A 130 -0.74 26.90 -10.50
CA LEU A 130 -1.70 27.66 -11.30
C LEU A 130 -1.25 27.78 -12.76
N TYR A 131 -2.14 27.46 -13.69
CA TYR A 131 -2.00 27.84 -15.10
C TYR A 131 -2.19 29.34 -15.27
N VAL A 132 -1.58 29.92 -16.30
CA VAL A 132 -1.71 31.37 -16.57
C VAL A 132 -2.24 31.61 -17.97
N ILE A 133 -3.21 32.51 -18.09
CA ILE A 133 -3.65 33.08 -19.37
C ILE A 133 -3.09 34.49 -19.45
N LEU A 134 -2.29 34.76 -20.49
CA LEU A 134 -1.83 36.11 -20.82
C LEU A 134 -2.68 36.64 -21.97
N ASP A 135 -3.33 37.78 -21.74
CA ASP A 135 -4.27 38.38 -22.68
C ASP A 135 -3.77 39.75 -23.15
N LEU A 136 -3.83 40.01 -24.46
CA LEU A 136 -3.67 41.38 -24.96
C LEU A 136 -4.97 42.14 -24.71
N HIS A 137 -4.98 42.87 -23.59
CA HIS A 137 -6.18 43.55 -23.13
C HIS A 137 -6.31 44.94 -23.72
N TRP A 138 -5.24 45.75 -23.59
CA TRP A 138 -5.19 47.13 -24.11
C TRP A 138 -4.03 47.27 -25.11
N SER A 139 -4.36 47.82 -26.28
CA SER A 139 -3.43 48.15 -27.36
C SER A 139 -3.75 49.55 -27.92
N ALA A 140 -2.90 50.11 -28.77
CA ALA A 140 -3.22 51.37 -29.43
C ALA A 140 -2.44 51.61 -30.74
N PRO A 141 -3.10 52.18 -31.77
CA PRO A 141 -2.45 52.43 -33.05
C PRO A 141 -1.54 53.67 -33.00
N GLY A 142 -0.43 53.58 -33.74
CA GLY A 142 0.52 54.66 -33.92
C GLY A 142 1.09 55.16 -32.59
N THR A 143 1.21 56.47 -32.43
CA THR A 143 1.80 57.06 -31.22
C THR A 143 0.80 57.27 -30.08
N THR A 144 -0.39 56.65 -30.15
CA THR A 144 -1.44 56.83 -29.14
C THR A 144 -1.14 55.92 -27.95
N LEU A 145 -1.32 56.42 -26.74
CA LEU A 145 -1.13 55.62 -25.53
C LEU A 145 -2.30 54.65 -25.32
N ALA A 146 -2.00 53.36 -25.12
CA ALA A 146 -2.94 52.27 -24.84
C ALA A 146 -3.59 52.43 -23.46
N THR A 147 -4.66 53.22 -23.37
CA THR A 147 -5.35 53.62 -22.12
C THR A 147 -6.73 52.99 -21.94
N HIS A 148 -7.18 52.21 -22.91
CA HIS A 148 -8.47 51.53 -22.91
C HIS A 148 -8.45 50.43 -23.98
N GLN A 149 -9.46 49.57 -23.93
CA GLN A 149 -9.66 48.53 -24.92
C GLN A 149 -10.03 49.09 -26.29
N GLN A 150 -9.36 48.60 -27.32
CA GLN A 150 -9.64 48.94 -28.71
C GLN A 150 -10.65 47.98 -29.35
N THR A 151 -11.12 48.35 -30.54
CA THR A 151 -12.09 47.53 -31.28
C THR A 151 -11.49 46.24 -31.84
N MET A 152 -10.20 46.26 -32.16
CA MET A 152 -9.36 45.16 -32.64
C MET A 152 -7.91 45.46 -32.24
N ALA A 153 -7.04 44.45 -32.29
CA ALA A 153 -5.59 44.67 -32.20
C ALA A 153 -5.10 45.52 -33.38
N ASP A 154 -4.22 46.47 -33.13
CA ASP A 154 -3.56 47.27 -34.16
C ASP A 154 -2.47 46.47 -34.89
N LEU A 155 -2.23 46.80 -36.16
CA LEU A 155 -1.27 46.07 -36.98
C LEU A 155 0.18 46.48 -36.70
N ASP A 156 0.40 47.71 -36.25
CA ASP A 156 1.74 48.29 -36.14
C ASP A 156 2.51 47.86 -34.88
N HIS A 157 1.83 47.52 -33.77
CA HIS A 157 2.51 47.09 -32.53
C HIS A 157 2.09 45.71 -32.04
N ALA A 158 0.85 45.26 -32.26
CA ALA A 158 0.38 44.00 -31.65
C ALA A 158 1.15 42.76 -32.14
N VAL A 159 1.67 42.81 -33.37
CA VAL A 159 2.53 41.77 -33.95
C VAL A 159 3.86 41.65 -33.18
N ASP A 160 4.48 42.78 -32.85
CA ASP A 160 5.72 42.84 -32.08
C ASP A 160 5.49 42.49 -30.61
N PHE A 161 4.35 42.92 -30.05
CA PHE A 161 3.89 42.49 -28.73
C PHE A 161 3.83 40.97 -28.62
N TRP A 162 3.08 40.31 -29.50
CA TRP A 162 2.91 38.85 -29.45
C TRP A 162 4.19 38.10 -29.76
N SER A 163 5.02 38.59 -30.67
CA SER A 163 6.37 38.03 -30.91
C SER A 163 7.23 38.09 -29.65
N SER A 164 7.14 39.18 -28.88
CA SER A 164 7.91 39.39 -27.65
C SER A 164 7.38 38.57 -26.47
N VAL A 165 6.06 38.51 -26.27
CA VAL A 165 5.39 37.63 -25.28
C VAL A 165 5.72 36.17 -25.57
N ALA A 166 5.54 35.71 -26.80
CA ALA A 166 5.81 34.32 -27.18
C ALA A 166 7.30 33.95 -27.00
N ASN A 167 8.24 34.82 -27.35
CA ASN A 167 9.66 34.57 -27.07
C ASN A 167 9.99 34.51 -25.56
N THR A 168 9.23 35.20 -24.73
CA THR A 168 9.42 35.21 -23.27
C THR A 168 8.92 33.92 -22.63
N PHE A 169 7.83 33.34 -23.14
CA PHE A 169 7.13 32.21 -22.52
C PHE A 169 7.16 30.90 -23.31
N LYS A 170 7.77 30.86 -24.50
CA LYS A 170 7.94 29.60 -25.25
C LYS A 170 8.70 28.56 -24.41
N GLY A 171 8.22 27.32 -24.46
CA GLY A 171 8.72 26.22 -23.63
C GLY A 171 8.11 26.17 -22.23
N ASN A 172 7.28 27.15 -21.85
CA ASN A 172 6.39 27.06 -20.70
C ASN A 172 4.94 26.86 -21.16
N ASP A 173 4.58 25.63 -21.50
CA ASP A 173 3.23 25.28 -21.99
C ASP A 173 2.18 25.22 -20.87
N ALA A 174 2.49 25.68 -19.66
CA ALA A 174 1.49 26.01 -18.62
C ALA A 174 0.93 27.44 -18.78
N VAL A 175 1.38 28.16 -19.82
CA VAL A 175 0.89 29.49 -20.21
C VAL A 175 0.07 29.38 -21.49
N ILE A 176 -1.12 29.97 -21.46
CA ILE A 176 -2.04 30.13 -22.58
C ILE A 176 -1.94 31.58 -23.08
N PHE A 177 -1.92 31.76 -24.40
CA PHE A 177 -1.93 33.08 -25.03
C PHE A 177 -3.32 33.40 -25.58
N GLU A 178 -3.99 34.40 -25.01
CA GLU A 178 -5.26 34.91 -25.52
C GLU A 178 -5.00 36.14 -26.38
N LEU A 179 -5.13 35.99 -27.71
CA LEU A 179 -4.51 36.93 -28.64
C LEU A 179 -5.07 38.35 -28.60
N PHE A 180 -6.33 38.50 -28.19
CA PHE A 180 -6.96 39.79 -27.97
C PHE A 180 -8.25 39.59 -27.15
N ASN A 181 -8.44 40.41 -26.13
CA ASN A 181 -9.52 40.29 -25.15
C ASN A 181 -10.91 40.16 -25.79
N GLU A 182 -11.32 41.17 -26.54
CA GLU A 182 -12.72 41.35 -26.91
C GLU A 182 -12.86 42.05 -28.28
N PRO A 183 -12.76 41.27 -29.37
CA PRO A 183 -12.95 41.78 -30.73
C PRO A 183 -14.37 42.34 -30.95
N VAL A 184 -14.46 43.57 -31.46
CA VAL A 184 -15.74 44.22 -31.82
C VAL A 184 -15.71 44.91 -33.20
N PRO A 185 -15.17 44.27 -34.26
CA PRO A 185 -15.24 44.84 -35.59
C PRO A 185 -16.69 44.95 -36.07
N ASP A 186 -16.94 45.80 -37.07
CA ASP A 186 -18.26 46.00 -37.69
C ASP A 186 -19.37 46.39 -36.68
N GLY A 187 -19.01 47.15 -35.64
CA GLY A 187 -19.96 47.61 -34.62
C GLY A 187 -20.53 46.48 -33.75
N SER A 188 -19.71 45.48 -33.43
CA SER A 188 -20.07 44.32 -32.59
C SER A 188 -21.14 43.38 -33.18
N GLN A 189 -21.30 43.38 -34.50
CA GLN A 189 -22.27 42.51 -35.20
C GLN A 189 -21.73 41.09 -35.42
N ASP A 190 -22.63 40.09 -35.45
CA ASP A 190 -22.32 38.73 -35.91
C ASP A 190 -22.48 38.59 -37.44
N SER A 191 -21.61 39.26 -38.18
CA SER A 191 -21.66 39.37 -39.65
C SER A 191 -20.43 38.72 -40.32
N ASP A 192 -20.54 38.35 -41.60
CA ASP A 192 -19.37 37.87 -42.36
C ASP A 192 -18.26 38.93 -42.44
N ALA A 193 -18.61 40.22 -42.44
CA ALA A 193 -17.64 41.31 -42.44
C ALA A 193 -16.88 41.38 -41.11
N ALA A 194 -17.57 41.24 -39.98
CA ALA A 194 -16.96 41.17 -38.66
C ALA A 194 -15.98 39.99 -38.56
N TRP A 195 -16.42 38.79 -38.95
CA TRP A 195 -15.60 37.58 -38.88
C TRP A 195 -14.44 37.55 -39.88
N THR A 196 -14.61 38.15 -41.07
CA THR A 196 -13.52 38.35 -42.03
C THR A 196 -12.47 39.30 -41.46
N CYS A 197 -12.89 40.44 -40.91
CA CYS A 197 -11.98 41.34 -40.20
C CYS A 197 -11.25 40.65 -39.05
N TRP A 198 -12.00 39.91 -38.23
CA TRP A 198 -11.47 39.18 -37.08
C TRP A 198 -10.35 38.22 -37.48
N ARG A 199 -10.53 37.45 -38.57
CA ARG A 199 -9.52 36.50 -39.05
C ARG A 199 -8.34 37.20 -39.73
N ASP A 200 -8.63 38.09 -40.68
CA ASP A 200 -7.67 38.58 -41.68
C ASP A 200 -7.05 39.94 -41.32
N GLY A 201 -7.74 40.75 -40.53
CA GLY A 201 -7.34 42.12 -40.21
C GLY A 201 -7.39 43.07 -41.42
N GLY A 202 -6.51 44.06 -41.42
CA GLY A 202 -6.40 45.09 -42.46
C GLY A 202 -7.37 46.25 -42.26
N THR A 203 -8.01 46.70 -43.34
CA THR A 203 -9.03 47.75 -43.29
C THR A 203 -10.38 47.14 -42.94
N CYS A 204 -10.80 47.32 -41.69
CA CYS A 204 -12.03 46.74 -41.18
C CYS A 204 -13.18 47.74 -41.05
N PRO A 205 -14.43 47.33 -41.34
CA PRO A 205 -15.61 48.13 -41.00
C PRO A 205 -15.65 48.47 -39.50
N GLY A 206 -15.94 49.72 -39.18
CA GLY A 206 -16.04 50.18 -37.79
C GLY A 206 -14.70 50.34 -37.05
N VAL A 207 -13.56 50.14 -37.71
CA VAL A 207 -12.23 50.31 -37.10
C VAL A 207 -11.47 51.44 -37.79
N ALA A 208 -10.91 52.35 -37.00
CA ALA A 208 -10.28 53.58 -37.51
C ALA A 208 -8.79 53.43 -37.89
N PHE A 209 -8.21 52.25 -37.68
CA PHE A 209 -6.80 51.94 -37.90
C PHE A 209 -6.64 50.60 -38.62
N GLN A 210 -5.43 50.31 -39.11
CA GLN A 210 -5.12 49.01 -39.69
C GLN A 210 -5.05 47.96 -38.59
N THR A 211 -5.81 46.88 -38.73
CA THR A 211 -5.93 45.86 -37.70
C THR A 211 -5.02 44.66 -37.97
N ALA A 212 -4.51 44.05 -36.91
CA ALA A 212 -4.00 42.70 -36.96
C ALA A 212 -5.16 41.72 -36.74
N GLY A 213 -5.42 40.86 -37.74
CA GLY A 213 -6.34 39.75 -37.58
C GLY A 213 -5.73 38.62 -36.74
N MET A 214 -6.58 37.74 -36.21
CA MET A 214 -6.16 36.61 -35.38
C MET A 214 -5.14 35.71 -36.07
N GLN A 215 -5.23 35.52 -37.40
CA GLN A 215 -4.23 34.73 -38.13
C GLN A 215 -2.85 35.41 -38.12
N THR A 216 -2.80 36.73 -38.25
CA THR A 216 -1.55 37.51 -38.20
C THR A 216 -0.90 37.41 -36.83
N LEU A 217 -1.69 37.55 -35.76
CA LEU A 217 -1.20 37.42 -34.40
C LEU A 217 -0.74 35.98 -34.08
N LEU A 218 -1.49 34.96 -34.53
CA LEU A 218 -1.09 33.56 -34.38
C LEU A 218 0.21 33.29 -35.13
N ASN A 219 0.39 33.83 -36.33
CA ASN A 219 1.62 33.69 -37.10
C ASN A 219 2.81 34.31 -36.34
N ALA A 220 2.63 35.47 -35.71
CA ALA A 220 3.65 36.10 -34.88
C ALA A 220 4.08 35.20 -33.71
N VAL A 221 3.11 34.59 -33.00
CA VAL A 221 3.40 33.62 -31.94
C VAL A 221 4.17 32.42 -32.49
N ARG A 222 3.67 31.76 -33.55
CA ARG A 222 4.26 30.53 -34.08
C ARG A 222 5.61 30.74 -34.76
N ALA A 223 5.88 31.93 -35.32
CA ALA A 223 7.18 32.29 -35.89
C ALA A 223 8.32 32.25 -34.85
N THR A 224 8.02 32.37 -33.56
CA THR A 224 9.01 32.27 -32.47
C THR A 224 9.41 30.83 -32.12
N GLY A 225 8.65 29.84 -32.62
CA GLY A 225 8.71 28.44 -32.21
C GLY A 225 7.85 28.08 -30.99
N ALA A 226 7.02 29.00 -30.49
CA ALA A 226 6.15 28.75 -29.35
C ALA A 226 5.06 27.71 -29.67
N THR A 227 4.95 26.70 -28.82
CA THR A 227 3.96 25.60 -28.89
C THR A 227 2.77 25.80 -27.97
N ASN A 228 2.78 26.86 -27.14
CA ASN A 228 1.73 27.21 -26.20
C ASN A 228 0.33 27.12 -26.80
N VAL A 229 -0.65 26.74 -25.97
CA VAL A 229 -2.07 26.82 -26.32
C VAL A 229 -2.42 28.28 -26.62
N VAL A 230 -3.17 28.51 -27.69
CA VAL A 230 -3.64 29.85 -28.08
C VAL A 230 -5.15 29.92 -28.00
N ALA A 231 -5.65 30.87 -27.20
CA ALA A 231 -7.06 31.17 -27.04
C ALA A 231 -7.51 32.31 -27.96
N LEU A 232 -8.64 32.11 -28.65
CA LEU A 232 -9.16 33.07 -29.62
C LEU A 232 -10.61 33.41 -29.29
N GLY A 233 -10.84 34.62 -28.79
CA GLY A 233 -12.17 35.15 -28.52
C GLY A 233 -12.95 35.38 -29.81
N GLY A 234 -14.27 35.14 -29.80
CA GLY A 234 -15.14 35.47 -30.93
C GLY A 234 -15.34 36.96 -31.16
N VAL A 235 -16.31 37.34 -32.01
CA VAL A 235 -16.68 38.75 -32.21
C VAL A 235 -17.74 39.22 -31.21
N GLY A 236 -17.95 40.53 -31.13
CA GLY A 236 -18.96 41.15 -30.28
C GLY A 236 -18.65 41.00 -28.79
N TYR A 237 -17.48 41.48 -28.37
CA TYR A 237 -16.97 41.31 -27.01
C TYR A 237 -16.77 39.84 -26.65
N ALA A 238 -16.19 39.08 -27.58
CA ALA A 238 -15.98 37.63 -27.46
C ALA A 238 -17.25 36.81 -27.13
N THR A 239 -18.46 37.35 -27.37
CA THR A 239 -19.72 36.66 -27.02
C THR A 239 -20.21 35.72 -28.12
N TYR A 240 -19.95 36.05 -29.40
CA TYR A 240 -20.41 35.24 -30.53
C TYR A 240 -19.36 34.20 -30.91
N LEU A 241 -19.72 32.93 -30.81
CA LEU A 241 -18.91 31.80 -31.31
C LEU A 241 -19.52 31.12 -32.54
N THR A 242 -20.66 31.63 -33.01
CA THR A 242 -21.51 31.07 -34.08
C THR A 242 -20.76 30.74 -35.37
N ARG A 243 -19.72 31.49 -35.73
CA ARG A 243 -18.91 31.27 -36.94
C ARG A 243 -17.45 30.96 -36.66
N TRP A 244 -17.09 30.68 -35.41
CA TRP A 244 -15.71 30.45 -35.01
C TRP A 244 -15.07 29.31 -35.83
N LEU A 245 -15.76 28.19 -36.00
CA LEU A 245 -15.25 27.06 -36.81
C LEU A 245 -15.01 27.41 -38.28
N GLN A 246 -15.84 28.27 -38.86
CA GLN A 246 -15.75 28.69 -40.26
C GLN A 246 -14.56 29.62 -40.49
N TYR A 247 -14.27 30.49 -39.52
CA TYR A 247 -13.25 31.54 -39.64
C TYR A 247 -11.97 31.25 -38.85
N ARG A 248 -11.91 30.14 -38.09
CA ARG A 248 -10.75 29.81 -37.23
C ARG A 248 -9.43 29.91 -37.99
N PRO A 249 -8.40 30.57 -37.42
CA PRO A 249 -7.05 30.53 -37.96
C PRO A 249 -6.53 29.11 -38.15
N THR A 250 -5.63 28.94 -39.11
CA THR A 250 -4.88 27.70 -39.29
C THR A 250 -3.66 27.73 -38.37
N ASP A 251 -3.61 26.79 -37.42
CA ASP A 251 -2.48 26.60 -36.52
C ASP A 251 -1.66 25.37 -36.94
N PRO A 252 -0.38 25.53 -37.32
CA PRO A 252 0.46 24.40 -37.73
C PRO A 252 0.70 23.36 -36.63
N VAL A 253 0.49 23.71 -35.35
CA VAL A 253 0.61 22.76 -34.22
C VAL A 253 -0.74 22.32 -33.66
N ASN A 254 -1.85 22.74 -34.27
CA ASN A 254 -3.23 22.37 -33.90
C ASN A 254 -3.55 22.55 -32.41
N ASN A 255 -3.13 23.68 -31.81
CA ASN A 255 -3.20 23.93 -30.36
C ASN A 255 -4.06 25.16 -30.03
N LEU A 256 -5.26 25.24 -30.61
CA LEU A 256 -6.20 26.35 -30.47
C LEU A 256 -7.38 26.02 -29.57
N ILE A 257 -7.81 27.01 -28.76
CA ILE A 257 -9.06 26.96 -27.99
C ILE A 257 -9.92 28.19 -28.32
N ALA A 258 -11.25 28.02 -28.30
CA ALA A 258 -12.18 29.13 -28.44
C ALA A 258 -12.40 29.80 -27.09
N ALA A 259 -12.11 31.10 -26.98
CA ALA A 259 -12.39 31.90 -25.79
C ALA A 259 -13.80 32.53 -25.86
N TRP A 260 -14.50 32.57 -24.74
CA TRP A 260 -15.89 33.01 -24.66
C TRP A 260 -16.12 33.92 -23.45
N HIS A 261 -16.82 35.04 -23.64
CA HIS A 261 -17.22 35.92 -22.54
C HIS A 261 -18.73 35.82 -22.30
N VAL A 262 -19.11 35.55 -21.05
CA VAL A 262 -20.51 35.28 -20.68
C VAL A 262 -20.93 36.02 -19.42
N TYR A 263 -21.79 37.00 -19.62
CA TYR A 263 -22.44 37.81 -18.61
C TYR A 263 -23.96 37.81 -18.79
N ASN A 264 -24.68 38.11 -17.72
CA ASN A 264 -26.16 38.17 -17.73
C ASN A 264 -26.74 39.26 -18.63
N PHE A 265 -25.91 40.21 -19.07
CA PHE A 265 -26.27 41.28 -20.00
C PHE A 265 -25.70 41.08 -21.41
N ASN A 266 -24.99 39.98 -21.68
CA ASN A 266 -24.62 39.64 -23.06
C ASN A 266 -25.85 39.15 -23.84
N ILE A 267 -25.72 39.12 -25.16
CA ILE A 267 -26.79 38.63 -26.04
C ILE A 267 -27.10 37.15 -25.81
N CYS A 268 -26.10 36.34 -25.45
CA CYS A 268 -26.24 34.92 -25.15
C CYS A 268 -26.18 34.66 -23.65
N ASN A 269 -27.28 34.93 -22.95
CA ASN A 269 -27.37 34.90 -21.49
C ASN A 269 -28.40 33.90 -20.94
N SER A 270 -28.77 32.87 -21.71
CA SER A 270 -29.76 31.88 -21.28
C SER A 270 -29.35 30.48 -21.73
N ALA A 271 -29.80 29.46 -20.99
CA ALA A 271 -29.52 28.06 -21.30
C ALA A 271 -29.89 27.68 -22.74
N SER A 272 -31.04 28.18 -23.24
CA SER A 272 -31.45 27.94 -24.64
C SER A 272 -30.47 28.53 -25.66
N CYS A 273 -29.87 29.69 -25.36
CA CYS A 273 -28.84 30.25 -26.23
C CYS A 273 -27.53 29.46 -26.14
N TRP A 274 -27.10 29.10 -24.93
CA TRP A 274 -25.86 28.34 -24.73
C TRP A 274 -25.93 26.98 -25.44
N ASP A 275 -27.05 26.26 -25.30
CA ASP A 275 -27.29 24.97 -25.96
C ASP A 275 -27.35 25.08 -27.49
N ALA A 276 -27.75 26.24 -28.04
CA ALA A 276 -27.78 26.45 -29.47
C ALA A 276 -26.40 26.77 -30.05
N MET A 277 -25.58 27.55 -29.34
CA MET A 277 -24.33 28.09 -29.88
C MET A 277 -23.11 27.18 -29.64
N VAL A 278 -22.98 26.62 -28.45
CA VAL A 278 -21.70 26.06 -27.97
C VAL A 278 -21.51 24.56 -28.30
N PRO A 279 -22.52 23.67 -28.20
CA PRO A 279 -22.32 22.23 -28.39
C PRO A 279 -21.74 21.82 -29.75
N GLN A 280 -22.09 22.55 -30.83
CA GLN A 280 -21.55 22.27 -32.17
C GLN A 280 -20.05 22.57 -32.26
N LEU A 281 -19.61 23.67 -31.63
CA LEU A 281 -18.20 24.03 -31.54
C LEU A 281 -17.43 23.03 -30.66
N MET A 282 -17.99 22.66 -29.52
CA MET A 282 -17.39 21.70 -28.58
C MET A 282 -17.20 20.30 -29.14
N ALA A 283 -17.88 19.93 -30.23
CA ALA A 283 -17.61 18.64 -30.87
C ALA A 283 -16.27 18.63 -31.62
N LEU A 284 -15.69 19.81 -31.90
CA LEU A 284 -14.56 19.98 -32.82
C LEU A 284 -13.41 20.81 -32.27
N ALA A 285 -13.62 21.60 -31.22
CA ALA A 285 -12.58 22.39 -30.55
C ALA A 285 -12.90 22.59 -29.07
N PRO A 286 -11.90 22.73 -28.19
CA PRO A 286 -12.13 23.10 -26.80
C PRO A 286 -12.68 24.52 -26.70
N VAL A 287 -13.56 24.74 -25.72
CA VAL A 287 -14.12 26.05 -25.36
C VAL A 287 -13.69 26.40 -23.95
N LEU A 288 -13.33 27.66 -23.74
CA LEU A 288 -12.95 28.22 -22.44
C LEU A 288 -13.68 29.54 -22.23
N VAL A 289 -14.37 29.69 -21.10
CA VAL A 289 -14.96 30.96 -20.71
C VAL A 289 -13.89 31.81 -20.04
N THR A 290 -13.18 32.64 -20.80
CA THR A 290 -12.07 33.45 -20.27
C THR A 290 -12.54 34.60 -19.39
N GLU A 291 -13.83 34.97 -19.48
CA GLU A 291 -14.49 35.87 -18.54
C GLU A 291 -15.97 35.51 -18.31
N THR A 292 -16.38 35.52 -17.04
CA THR A 292 -17.79 35.47 -16.66
C THR A 292 -18.08 36.28 -15.40
N GLY A 293 -19.32 36.75 -15.28
CA GLY A 293 -19.81 37.50 -14.14
C GLY A 293 -21.26 37.97 -14.27
N MET A 294 -21.67 38.84 -13.35
CA MET A 294 -22.99 39.48 -13.33
C MET A 294 -22.94 40.89 -12.72
N ASP A 295 -23.91 41.74 -13.03
CA ASP A 295 -24.00 43.12 -12.53
C ASP A 295 -24.82 43.29 -11.23
N ALA A 296 -25.75 42.37 -10.94
CA ALA A 296 -26.73 42.52 -9.85
C ALA A 296 -26.67 41.45 -8.75
N CYS A 297 -25.55 40.71 -8.64
CA CYS A 297 -25.46 39.55 -7.74
C CYS A 297 -26.60 38.52 -7.90
N ASP A 298 -27.09 38.34 -9.12
CA ASP A 298 -28.06 37.28 -9.43
C ASP A 298 -27.37 35.91 -9.35
N ALA A 299 -27.34 35.36 -8.14
CA ALA A 299 -26.76 34.06 -7.86
C ALA A 299 -27.49 32.93 -8.60
N THR A 300 -28.78 33.09 -8.90
CA THR A 300 -29.56 32.07 -9.59
C THR A 300 -29.07 31.94 -11.03
N TRP A 301 -28.95 33.08 -11.72
CA TRP A 301 -28.44 33.10 -13.07
C TRP A 301 -26.99 32.61 -13.16
N TRP A 302 -26.11 33.10 -12.27
CA TRP A 302 -24.70 32.76 -12.38
C TRP A 302 -24.44 31.29 -12.05
N ASN A 303 -25.08 30.74 -11.00
CA ASN A 303 -24.98 29.30 -10.73
C ASN A 303 -25.57 28.45 -11.85
N ALA A 304 -26.66 28.87 -12.50
CA ALA A 304 -27.20 28.15 -13.65
C ALA A 304 -26.22 28.09 -14.83
N LEU A 305 -25.46 29.17 -15.07
CA LEU A 305 -24.37 29.16 -16.04
C LEU A 305 -23.23 28.23 -15.61
N LEU A 306 -22.73 28.39 -14.38
CA LEU A 306 -21.59 27.62 -13.90
C LEU A 306 -21.90 26.10 -13.88
N ASP A 307 -23.07 25.70 -13.38
CA ASP A 307 -23.55 24.31 -13.41
C ASP A 307 -23.65 23.78 -14.85
N TRP A 308 -24.11 24.61 -15.81
CA TRP A 308 -24.18 24.25 -17.22
C TRP A 308 -22.79 24.02 -17.83
N LEU A 309 -21.80 24.84 -17.44
CA LEU A 309 -20.40 24.71 -17.84
C LEU A 309 -19.74 23.47 -17.20
N ASP A 310 -19.99 23.20 -15.92
CA ASP A 310 -19.46 22.03 -15.20
C ASP A 310 -19.98 20.71 -15.77
N ALA A 311 -21.29 20.64 -16.05
CA ALA A 311 -21.90 19.47 -16.70
C ALA A 311 -21.28 19.13 -18.06
N ARG A 312 -20.59 20.10 -18.67
CA ARG A 312 -19.92 20.00 -19.97
C ARG A 312 -18.39 20.05 -19.88
N GLN A 313 -17.83 20.13 -18.68
CA GLN A 313 -16.38 20.21 -18.43
C GLN A 313 -15.72 21.41 -19.16
N ILE A 314 -16.45 22.53 -19.29
CA ILE A 314 -15.95 23.76 -19.90
C ILE A 314 -15.24 24.58 -18.83
N GLY A 315 -14.04 25.06 -19.13
CA GLY A 315 -13.27 25.95 -18.26
C GLY A 315 -13.94 27.32 -18.06
N TYR A 316 -13.76 27.97 -16.91
CA TYR A 316 -14.24 29.34 -16.71
C TYR A 316 -13.38 30.16 -15.74
N LEU A 317 -13.38 31.48 -15.95
CA LEU A 317 -12.71 32.44 -15.07
C LEU A 317 -13.64 33.59 -14.69
N ALA A 318 -13.83 33.80 -13.39
CA ALA A 318 -14.64 34.90 -12.91
C ALA A 318 -13.88 36.24 -13.01
N TRP A 319 -14.54 37.25 -13.55
CA TRP A 319 -14.10 38.64 -13.46
C TRP A 319 -14.66 39.24 -12.15
N THR A 320 -13.88 39.77 -11.20
CA THR A 320 -12.41 39.88 -11.16
C THR A 320 -11.86 39.83 -9.74
N TRP A 321 -10.64 39.31 -9.58
CA TRP A 321 -9.88 39.25 -8.32
C TRP A 321 -9.28 40.62 -7.98
N ASN A 322 -10.15 41.59 -7.67
CA ASN A 322 -9.82 42.96 -7.28
C ASN A 322 -10.61 43.35 -6.03
N ARG A 323 -10.18 44.46 -5.40
CA ARG A 323 -10.79 45.08 -4.20
C ARG A 323 -11.35 46.47 -4.49
N TRP A 324 -12.05 46.63 -5.61
CA TRP A 324 -12.57 47.92 -6.07
C TRP A 324 -13.72 48.45 -5.20
N SER A 325 -14.78 47.65 -5.05
CA SER A 325 -15.95 47.99 -4.25
C SER A 325 -16.63 46.71 -3.77
N THR A 326 -17.48 46.82 -2.76
CA THR A 326 -18.35 45.71 -2.34
C THR A 326 -19.67 45.67 -3.11
N ASP A 327 -19.94 46.68 -3.95
CA ASP A 327 -21.09 46.71 -4.84
C ASP A 327 -20.96 45.65 -5.94
N CYS A 328 -22.03 44.90 -6.20
CA CYS A 328 -22.09 43.85 -7.21
C CYS A 328 -21.74 44.33 -8.61
N SER A 329 -22.09 45.57 -8.96
CA SER A 329 -21.80 46.18 -10.26
C SER A 329 -20.29 46.34 -10.50
N SER A 330 -19.48 46.37 -9.44
CA SER A 330 -18.02 46.43 -9.55
C SER A 330 -17.39 45.10 -9.96
N ARG A 331 -18.11 43.97 -9.80
CA ARG A 331 -17.62 42.61 -10.07
C ARG A 331 -16.33 42.23 -9.30
N ALA A 332 -16.01 42.96 -8.23
CA ALA A 332 -14.87 42.64 -7.38
C ALA A 332 -15.17 41.39 -6.55
N LEU A 333 -14.32 40.35 -6.64
CA LEU A 333 -14.48 39.09 -5.90
C LEU A 333 -14.11 39.23 -4.43
N VAL A 334 -13.12 40.08 -4.09
CA VAL A 334 -12.53 40.11 -2.75
C VAL A 334 -12.43 41.53 -2.18
N THR A 335 -12.42 41.65 -0.86
CA THR A 335 -12.09 42.92 -0.17
C THR A 335 -10.63 42.95 0.28
N ASP A 336 -9.98 41.78 0.36
CA ASP A 336 -8.60 41.62 0.80
C ASP A 336 -7.90 40.52 -0.02
N TYR A 337 -6.68 40.80 -0.51
CA TYR A 337 -5.93 39.88 -1.38
C TYR A 337 -5.28 38.72 -0.62
N TYR A 338 -5.01 38.88 0.68
CA TYR A 338 -4.27 37.90 1.48
C TYR A 338 -5.22 36.97 2.23
N ALA A 339 -6.20 37.57 2.93
CA ALA A 339 -7.26 36.83 3.61
C ALA A 339 -8.29 36.25 2.64
N ALA A 340 -8.30 36.71 1.38
CA ALA A 340 -9.25 36.30 0.34
C ALA A 340 -10.71 36.41 0.81
N THR A 341 -11.01 37.48 1.55
CA THR A 341 -12.34 37.76 2.10
C THR A 341 -13.28 38.08 0.94
N PRO A 342 -14.35 37.28 0.71
CA PRO A 342 -15.24 37.49 -0.42
C PRO A 342 -16.11 38.75 -0.25
N THR A 343 -16.39 39.44 -1.35
CA THR A 343 -17.57 40.33 -1.44
C THR A 343 -18.85 39.50 -1.56
N GLN A 344 -20.03 40.12 -1.62
CA GLN A 344 -21.28 39.40 -1.93
C GLN A 344 -21.18 38.69 -3.29
N TYR A 345 -20.65 39.40 -4.30
CA TYR A 345 -20.38 38.88 -5.63
C TYR A 345 -19.44 37.67 -5.58
N GLY A 346 -18.30 37.79 -4.90
CA GLY A 346 -17.33 36.71 -4.76
C GLY A 346 -17.81 35.53 -3.93
N SER A 347 -18.70 35.73 -2.96
CA SER A 347 -19.25 34.66 -2.13
C SER A 347 -20.04 33.64 -2.97
N ILE A 348 -20.75 34.10 -4.00
CA ILE A 348 -21.48 33.24 -4.94
C ILE A 348 -20.50 32.30 -5.65
N TYR A 349 -19.45 32.87 -6.25
CA TYR A 349 -18.43 32.11 -6.96
C TYR A 349 -17.64 31.17 -6.04
N LYS A 350 -17.23 31.66 -4.85
CA LYS A 350 -16.52 30.85 -3.85
C LYS A 350 -17.33 29.64 -3.41
N THR A 351 -18.62 29.84 -3.16
CA THR A 351 -19.53 28.76 -2.72
C THR A 351 -19.71 27.73 -3.83
N HIS A 352 -19.82 28.18 -5.08
CA HIS A 352 -19.90 27.30 -6.23
C HIS A 352 -18.62 26.48 -6.41
N LEU A 353 -17.43 27.11 -6.41
CA LEU A 353 -16.15 26.38 -6.48
C LEU A 353 -16.01 25.36 -5.34
N ALA A 354 -16.48 25.71 -4.14
CA ALA A 354 -16.48 24.79 -3.01
C ALA A 354 -17.46 23.62 -3.17
N SER A 355 -18.48 23.68 -4.03
CA SER A 355 -19.40 22.55 -4.26
C SER A 355 -18.85 21.53 -5.26
N LEU A 356 -17.83 21.89 -6.04
CA LEU A 356 -17.29 21.05 -7.10
C LEU A 356 -16.60 19.80 -6.56
N PRO A 357 -16.66 18.67 -7.30
CA PRO A 357 -15.84 17.51 -7.03
C PRO A 357 -14.35 17.86 -7.09
N THR A 358 -13.60 17.35 -6.12
CA THR A 358 -12.16 17.48 -5.98
C THR A 358 -11.54 16.11 -6.17
N ASP A 359 -10.54 16.03 -7.05
CA ASP A 359 -9.79 14.80 -7.24
C ASP A 359 -9.04 14.38 -5.98
N THR A 360 -8.98 13.08 -5.75
CA THR A 360 -8.22 12.49 -4.63
C THR A 360 -7.04 11.66 -5.11
N ALA A 361 -6.09 11.44 -4.21
CA ALA A 361 -5.02 10.47 -4.37
C ALA A 361 -5.10 9.46 -3.22
N THR A 362 -4.98 8.17 -3.53
CA THR A 362 -4.97 7.10 -2.53
C THR A 362 -3.61 6.39 -2.58
N THR A 363 -3.02 6.13 -1.41
CA THR A 363 -1.83 5.28 -1.27
C THR A 363 -2.12 4.16 -0.29
N VAL A 364 -1.40 3.04 -0.39
CA VAL A 364 -1.52 1.90 0.54
C VAL A 364 -0.15 1.44 1.02
N SER A 365 -0.06 1.03 2.28
CA SER A 365 1.13 0.44 2.89
C SER A 365 0.77 -0.78 3.74
N SER A 366 1.71 -1.72 3.89
CA SER A 366 1.57 -2.92 4.74
C SER A 366 2.40 -2.78 6.03
N SER A 367 1.88 -3.27 7.16
CA SER A 367 2.62 -3.39 8.42
C SER A 367 3.75 -4.44 8.35
N ALA A 368 3.64 -5.40 7.43
CA ALA A 368 4.61 -6.47 7.22
C ALA A 368 4.58 -6.92 5.74
N PRO A 369 5.39 -6.29 4.85
CA PRO A 369 5.41 -6.63 3.42
C PRO A 369 5.78 -8.09 3.10
N ARG A 370 6.39 -8.77 4.07
CA ARG A 370 6.57 -10.23 4.11
C ARG A 370 5.91 -10.76 5.37
N SER A 371 5.03 -11.74 5.21
CA SER A 371 4.33 -12.44 6.29
C SER A 371 4.42 -13.95 6.08
N VAL A 372 3.96 -14.71 7.07
CA VAL A 372 3.66 -16.15 6.91
C VAL A 372 2.14 -16.35 6.87
N GLU A 373 1.66 -17.51 6.42
CA GLU A 373 0.23 -17.83 6.44
C GLU A 373 -0.39 -17.68 7.82
N GLY A 374 -1.68 -17.34 7.84
CA GLY A 374 -2.44 -17.10 9.08
C GLY A 374 -1.97 -15.87 9.89
N GLN A 375 -0.82 -15.25 9.57
CA GLN A 375 -0.37 -14.04 10.23
C GLN A 375 -1.26 -12.86 9.86
N ALA A 376 -1.76 -12.15 10.88
CA ALA A 376 -2.49 -10.92 10.68
C ALA A 376 -1.57 -9.80 10.17
N VAL A 377 -1.92 -9.22 9.02
CA VAL A 377 -1.23 -8.09 8.39
C VAL A 377 -2.18 -6.90 8.33
N THR A 378 -1.75 -5.74 8.82
CA THR A 378 -2.53 -4.50 8.74
C THR A 378 -2.10 -3.69 7.53
N PHE A 379 -3.07 -3.35 6.68
CA PHE A 379 -2.92 -2.43 5.57
C PHE A 379 -3.49 -1.07 5.95
N THR A 380 -2.74 -0.02 5.62
CA THR A 380 -3.11 1.37 5.88
C THR A 380 -3.24 2.08 4.55
N ALA A 381 -4.44 2.59 4.26
CA ALA A 381 -4.69 3.47 3.14
C ALA A 381 -4.72 4.93 3.61
N THR A 382 -4.09 5.81 2.84
CA THR A 382 -4.15 7.27 3.05
C THR A 382 -4.74 7.92 1.83
N VAL A 383 -5.76 8.75 2.02
CA VAL A 383 -6.47 9.47 0.97
C VAL A 383 -6.28 10.96 1.17
N SER A 384 -5.83 11.66 0.14
CA SER A 384 -5.62 13.12 0.18
C SER A 384 -6.36 13.81 -0.95
N SER A 385 -6.81 15.04 -0.68
CA SER A 385 -7.30 15.96 -1.70
C SER A 385 -6.13 16.47 -2.55
N ARG A 386 -6.23 16.40 -3.88
CA ARG A 386 -5.23 16.98 -4.78
C ARG A 386 -5.24 18.51 -4.78
N ALA A 387 -6.37 19.12 -4.43
CA ALA A 387 -6.47 20.57 -4.27
C ALA A 387 -5.81 21.08 -2.98
N GLY A 388 -5.49 20.19 -2.03
CA GLY A 388 -4.92 20.52 -0.72
C GLY A 388 -5.94 21.15 0.24
N GLY A 389 -5.58 21.21 1.53
CA GLY A 389 -6.37 21.85 2.60
C GLY A 389 -7.53 21.02 3.15
N ASP A 390 -8.21 20.25 2.31
CA ASP A 390 -9.34 19.40 2.70
C ASP A 390 -8.93 17.95 2.99
N VAL A 391 -9.49 17.35 4.05
CA VAL A 391 -9.33 15.92 4.36
C VAL A 391 -10.53 15.14 3.80
N PRO A 392 -10.31 14.19 2.87
CA PRO A 392 -11.38 13.37 2.33
C PRO A 392 -12.10 12.53 3.39
N SER A 393 -13.43 12.43 3.27
CA SER A 393 -14.28 11.56 4.10
C SER A 393 -14.77 10.34 3.31
N GLY A 394 -15.45 9.37 3.93
CA GLY A 394 -15.99 8.20 3.23
C GLY A 394 -15.22 6.92 3.55
N SER A 395 -15.11 6.01 2.58
CA SER A 395 -14.56 4.67 2.82
C SER A 395 -13.61 4.21 1.73
N VAL A 396 -12.72 3.29 2.11
CA VAL A 396 -11.76 2.61 1.24
C VAL A 396 -12.07 1.12 1.24
N ALA A 397 -12.19 0.54 0.04
CA ALA A 397 -12.19 -0.90 -0.16
C ALA A 397 -10.75 -1.40 -0.37
N PHE A 398 -10.33 -2.40 0.40
CA PHE A 398 -9.05 -3.09 0.23
C PHE A 398 -9.30 -4.35 -0.59
N ALA A 399 -8.75 -4.37 -1.81
CA ALA A 399 -8.83 -5.49 -2.72
C ALA A 399 -7.57 -6.35 -2.62
N VAL A 400 -7.76 -7.68 -2.58
CA VAL A 400 -6.72 -8.70 -2.71
C VAL A 400 -6.95 -9.39 -4.05
N ASP A 401 -5.95 -9.40 -4.93
CA ASP A 401 -6.00 -10.06 -6.24
C ASP A 401 -7.27 -9.69 -7.04
N SER A 402 -7.54 -8.38 -7.12
CA SER A 402 -8.71 -7.76 -7.77
C SER A 402 -10.08 -7.98 -7.12
N THR A 403 -10.16 -8.70 -5.99
CA THR A 403 -11.40 -8.93 -5.25
C THR A 403 -11.43 -8.07 -3.99
N ASP A 404 -12.49 -7.28 -3.79
CA ASP A 404 -12.67 -6.49 -2.57
C ASP A 404 -12.82 -7.44 -1.37
N ALA A 405 -11.83 -7.45 -0.47
CA ALA A 405 -11.79 -8.33 0.70
C ALA A 405 -12.49 -7.69 1.90
N VAL A 406 -12.26 -6.39 2.12
CA VAL A 406 -12.82 -5.64 3.26
C VAL A 406 -12.91 -4.15 2.94
N SER A 407 -13.82 -3.44 3.60
CA SER A 407 -13.91 -1.98 3.54
C SER A 407 -13.74 -1.35 4.91
N ALA A 408 -13.11 -0.19 4.97
CA ALA A 408 -12.94 0.60 6.19
C ALA A 408 -13.19 2.08 5.92
N SER A 409 -13.72 2.79 6.93
CA SER A 409 -13.98 4.22 6.85
C SER A 409 -12.70 5.03 7.10
N LEU A 410 -12.61 6.19 6.45
CA LEU A 410 -11.56 7.17 6.72
C LEU A 410 -11.78 7.82 8.09
N ASP A 411 -10.70 7.98 8.84
CA ASP A 411 -10.64 8.79 10.04
C ASP A 411 -10.51 10.30 9.72
N PRO A 412 -10.52 11.20 10.72
CA PRO A 412 -10.34 12.63 10.49
C PRO A 412 -8.98 13.06 9.92
N ALA A 413 -8.02 12.14 9.77
CA ALA A 413 -6.74 12.36 9.11
C ALA A 413 -6.72 11.82 7.67
N GLY A 414 -7.84 11.28 7.16
CA GLY A 414 -7.93 10.70 5.82
C GLY A 414 -7.27 9.32 5.75
N VAL A 415 -7.26 8.58 6.86
CA VAL A 415 -6.64 7.25 6.94
C VAL A 415 -7.68 6.17 7.20
N ALA A 416 -7.61 5.07 6.46
CA ALA A 416 -8.39 3.86 6.69
C ALA A 416 -7.45 2.68 6.92
N THR A 417 -7.78 1.79 7.85
CA THR A 417 -6.97 0.60 8.15
C THR A 417 -7.81 -0.67 8.06
N ALA A 418 -7.19 -1.75 7.59
CA ALA A 418 -7.79 -3.08 7.50
C ALA A 418 -6.77 -4.14 7.87
N THR A 419 -7.19 -5.15 8.63
CA THR A 419 -6.34 -6.30 8.97
C THR A 419 -6.83 -7.53 8.24
N LEU A 420 -5.92 -8.21 7.53
CA LEU A 420 -6.19 -9.41 6.75
C LEU A 420 -5.24 -10.53 7.16
N THR A 421 -5.68 -11.77 6.95
CA THR A 421 -4.87 -12.98 7.01
C THR A 421 -4.91 -13.65 5.65
N PHE A 422 -3.84 -14.34 5.28
CA PHE A 422 -3.75 -15.05 4.01
C PHE A 422 -3.84 -16.55 4.27
N PRO A 423 -4.72 -17.28 3.55
CA PRO A 423 -4.97 -18.69 3.79
C PRO A 423 -3.95 -19.63 3.14
N ASP A 424 -3.06 -19.09 2.29
CA ASP A 424 -2.16 -19.82 1.38
C ASP A 424 -0.90 -18.95 1.13
N ASP A 425 0.20 -19.54 0.66
CA ASP A 425 1.43 -18.84 0.37
C ASP A 425 1.42 -18.12 -0.99
N GLY A 426 2.48 -17.34 -1.23
CA GLY A 426 2.72 -16.70 -2.51
C GLY A 426 2.55 -15.18 -2.51
N ALA A 427 2.37 -14.65 -3.72
CA ALA A 427 2.42 -13.23 -3.98
C ALA A 427 1.01 -12.68 -4.24
N HIS A 428 0.52 -11.84 -3.34
CA HIS A 428 -0.78 -11.17 -3.48
C HIS A 428 -0.63 -9.70 -3.87
N SER A 429 -1.53 -9.23 -4.73
CA SER A 429 -1.63 -7.82 -5.12
C SER A 429 -2.69 -7.10 -4.31
N ILE A 430 -2.27 -6.12 -3.50
CA ILE A 430 -3.13 -5.31 -2.64
C ILE A 430 -3.39 -3.95 -3.28
N VAL A 431 -4.66 -3.58 -3.43
CA VAL A 431 -5.06 -2.26 -3.94
C VAL A 431 -6.06 -1.63 -2.97
N ALA A 432 -5.78 -0.40 -2.54
CA ALA A 432 -6.75 0.41 -1.79
C ALA A 432 -7.54 1.29 -2.77
N ARG A 433 -8.86 1.15 -2.77
CA ARG A 433 -9.79 1.89 -3.62
C ARG A 433 -10.66 2.80 -2.76
N TYR A 434 -10.40 4.09 -2.80
CA TYR A 434 -11.28 5.09 -2.21
C TYR A 434 -12.55 5.22 -3.05
N LEU A 435 -13.71 5.04 -2.40
CA LEU A 435 -15.01 4.94 -3.08
C LEU A 435 -15.63 6.30 -3.41
N GLY A 436 -14.99 7.39 -3.00
CA GLY A 436 -15.52 8.74 -3.13
C GLY A 436 -16.46 9.12 -1.99
N ALA A 437 -16.79 10.42 -1.94
CA ALA A 437 -17.77 11.02 -1.05
C ALA A 437 -18.30 12.31 -1.71
N PRO A 438 -19.35 12.96 -1.19
CA PRO A 438 -19.71 14.30 -1.67
C PRO A 438 -18.48 15.22 -1.67
N ARG A 439 -18.25 15.91 -2.80
CA ARG A 439 -17.04 16.71 -3.11
C ARG A 439 -15.74 15.95 -3.37
N PHE A 440 -15.63 14.64 -3.16
CA PHE A 440 -14.37 13.91 -3.35
C PHE A 440 -14.54 12.80 -4.36
N ALA A 441 -13.83 12.93 -5.49
CA ALA A 441 -13.85 11.91 -6.53
C ALA A 441 -13.19 10.61 -6.03
N PRO A 442 -13.68 9.42 -6.45
CA PRO A 442 -13.05 8.16 -6.13
C PRO A 442 -11.62 8.08 -6.71
N SER A 443 -10.74 7.32 -6.06
CA SER A 443 -9.38 7.07 -6.54
C SER A 443 -8.88 5.70 -6.09
N ALA A 444 -7.77 5.24 -6.65
CA ALA A 444 -7.15 3.97 -6.27
C ALA A 444 -5.64 4.13 -6.09
N SER A 445 -5.06 3.32 -5.22
CA SER A 445 -3.61 3.22 -5.08
C SER A 445 -2.99 2.46 -6.25
N ALA A 446 -1.68 2.64 -6.43
CA ALA A 446 -0.90 1.64 -7.15
C ALA A 446 -0.98 0.26 -6.43
N PRO A 447 -0.82 -0.85 -7.15
CA PRO A 447 -0.74 -2.17 -6.53
C PRO A 447 0.46 -2.29 -5.60
N LEU A 448 0.24 -2.82 -4.39
CA LEU A 448 1.25 -3.18 -3.41
C LEU A 448 1.39 -4.69 -3.37
N ALA A 449 2.59 -5.22 -3.60
CA ALA A 449 2.86 -6.65 -3.48
C ALA A 449 3.01 -7.06 -2.01
N GLN A 450 2.17 -7.99 -1.56
CA GLN A 450 2.30 -8.70 -0.28
C GLN A 450 2.88 -10.09 -0.55
N GLN A 451 3.96 -10.45 0.14
CA GLN A 451 4.56 -11.79 0.02
C GLN A 451 4.21 -12.59 1.27
N VAL A 452 3.63 -13.77 1.08
CA VAL A 452 3.27 -14.71 2.14
C VAL A 452 4.14 -15.95 1.96
N ALA A 453 4.76 -16.42 3.03
CA ALA A 453 5.55 -17.65 3.04
C ALA A 453 4.79 -18.78 3.73
N ASN A 454 4.98 -20.00 3.23
CA ASN A 454 4.50 -21.24 3.82
C ASN A 454 4.86 -21.33 5.32
N ALA A 455 3.87 -21.71 6.14
CA ALA A 455 3.98 -22.05 7.54
C ALA A 455 3.83 -23.57 7.74
N ALA A 456 4.81 -24.20 8.39
CA ALA A 456 4.73 -25.63 8.67
C ALA A 456 3.56 -26.02 9.60
N PRO A 457 3.00 -27.24 9.45
CA PRO A 457 1.95 -27.72 10.33
C PRO A 457 2.45 -27.93 11.75
N THR A 458 1.51 -27.98 12.69
CA THR A 458 1.75 -28.37 14.08
C THR A 458 1.15 -29.74 14.34
N ALA A 459 2.00 -30.74 14.55
CA ALA A 459 1.57 -32.09 14.92
C ALA A 459 1.23 -32.18 16.41
N GLY A 460 0.04 -32.70 16.73
CA GLY A 460 -0.38 -33.03 18.08
C GLY A 460 0.19 -34.37 18.58
N PRO A 461 -0.12 -34.76 19.83
CA PRO A 461 0.32 -36.04 20.38
C PRO A 461 -0.21 -37.24 19.56
N LEU A 462 0.67 -38.21 19.32
CA LEU A 462 0.29 -39.48 18.69
C LEU A 462 -0.31 -40.44 19.72
N ALA A 463 -1.50 -40.96 19.43
CA ALA A 463 -2.16 -41.98 20.23
C ALA A 463 -1.98 -43.37 19.58
N GLY A 464 -1.73 -44.35 20.44
CA GLY A 464 -1.69 -45.78 20.10
C GLY A 464 -2.29 -46.61 21.26
N PRO A 465 -2.22 -47.94 21.19
CA PRO A 465 -2.73 -48.79 22.25
C PRO A 465 -1.94 -48.56 23.56
N SER A 466 -2.66 -48.46 24.67
CA SER A 466 -2.08 -48.36 26.02
C SER A 466 -1.59 -49.71 26.54
N ASP A 467 -2.19 -50.80 26.04
CA ASP A 467 -1.85 -52.16 26.41
C ASP A 467 -0.92 -52.80 25.36
N PRO A 468 -0.03 -53.70 25.76
CA PRO A 468 0.78 -54.51 24.85
C PRO A 468 -0.08 -55.26 23.83
N VAL A 469 0.39 -55.34 22.59
CA VAL A 469 -0.33 -55.97 21.48
C VAL A 469 0.38 -57.25 21.05
N ALA A 470 -0.37 -58.30 20.74
CA ALA A 470 0.23 -59.54 20.27
C ALA A 470 0.83 -59.36 18.85
N VAL A 471 1.89 -60.10 18.54
CA VAL A 471 2.49 -60.16 17.21
C VAL A 471 1.42 -60.45 16.15
N SER A 472 1.55 -59.83 14.97
CA SER A 472 0.60 -59.89 13.85
C SER A 472 -0.80 -59.31 14.11
N ALA A 473 -1.13 -58.82 15.31
CA ALA A 473 -2.35 -58.07 15.53
C ALA A 473 -2.23 -56.65 14.94
N GLN A 474 -3.36 -56.11 14.48
CA GLN A 474 -3.43 -54.77 13.92
C GLN A 474 -3.35 -53.73 15.05
N VAL A 475 -2.36 -52.85 14.97
CA VAL A 475 -2.21 -51.68 15.83
C VAL A 475 -2.87 -50.51 15.15
N ALA A 476 -3.78 -49.81 15.82
CA ALA A 476 -4.36 -48.57 15.35
C ALA A 476 -3.59 -47.38 15.92
N LEU A 477 -3.31 -46.39 15.07
CA LEU A 477 -2.65 -45.14 15.42
C LEU A 477 -3.57 -43.98 15.02
N SER A 478 -3.63 -42.94 15.84
CA SER A 478 -4.35 -41.71 15.53
C SER A 478 -3.65 -40.50 16.13
N GLY A 479 -3.71 -39.36 15.44
CA GLY A 479 -3.18 -38.08 15.94
C GLY A 479 -3.95 -36.92 15.33
N ALA A 480 -3.89 -35.76 15.98
CA ALA A 480 -4.44 -34.51 15.44
C ALA A 480 -3.31 -33.60 14.96
N PHE A 481 -3.60 -32.68 14.04
CA PHE A 481 -2.68 -31.62 13.63
C PHE A 481 -3.45 -30.35 13.26
N THR A 482 -2.75 -29.23 13.23
CA THR A 482 -3.29 -27.92 12.82
C THR A 482 -2.28 -27.18 11.97
N ASP A 483 -2.75 -26.44 10.96
CA ASP A 483 -1.93 -25.57 10.13
C ASP A 483 -2.52 -24.14 10.08
N PRO A 484 -1.70 -23.07 10.16
CA PRO A 484 -2.13 -21.70 9.85
C PRO A 484 -2.62 -21.48 8.41
N GLY A 485 -2.10 -22.22 7.44
CA GLY A 485 -2.52 -22.29 6.04
C GLY A 485 -3.85 -23.03 5.91
N THR A 486 -4.96 -22.27 5.86
CA THR A 486 -6.29 -22.88 5.80
C THR A 486 -6.67 -23.40 4.41
N ALA A 487 -5.90 -23.05 3.37
CA ALA A 487 -6.05 -23.57 2.01
C ALA A 487 -5.24 -24.86 1.80
N ASP A 488 -4.22 -25.09 2.61
CA ASP A 488 -3.28 -26.20 2.53
C ASP A 488 -3.96 -27.56 2.64
N THR A 489 -3.34 -28.54 1.99
CA THR A 489 -3.70 -29.95 2.08
C THR A 489 -2.55 -30.77 2.61
N HIS A 490 -2.85 -31.78 3.43
CA HIS A 490 -1.82 -32.49 4.16
C HIS A 490 -1.70 -33.96 3.76
N THR A 491 -0.47 -34.43 3.76
CA THR A 491 -0.13 -35.86 3.68
C THR A 491 0.57 -36.30 4.96
N ALA A 492 0.41 -37.57 5.32
CA ALA A 492 1.06 -38.14 6.49
C ALA A 492 1.69 -39.49 6.19
N ILE A 493 2.90 -39.70 6.70
CA ILE A 493 3.67 -40.94 6.56
C ILE A 493 4.03 -41.46 7.95
N VAL A 494 3.80 -42.76 8.18
CA VAL A 494 4.08 -43.46 9.43
C VAL A 494 5.28 -44.37 9.24
N ASP A 495 6.34 -44.11 10.01
CA ASP A 495 7.43 -45.04 10.27
C ASP A 495 7.11 -45.83 11.54
N SER A 496 6.82 -47.12 11.39
CA SER A 496 6.51 -48.06 12.48
C SER A 496 7.71 -48.38 13.37
N GLY A 497 8.94 -48.06 12.93
CA GLY A 497 10.16 -48.32 13.69
C GLY A 497 10.59 -49.80 13.71
N ASP A 498 9.92 -50.68 12.98
CA ASP A 498 10.23 -52.12 12.87
C ASP A 498 11.14 -52.46 11.67
N GLY A 499 11.64 -51.43 10.98
CA GLY A 499 12.51 -51.57 9.81
C GLY A 499 11.76 -51.86 8.51
N THR A 500 10.41 -51.87 8.53
CA THR A 500 9.61 -51.86 7.30
C THR A 500 9.58 -50.46 6.67
N ALA A 501 9.20 -50.38 5.38
CA ALA A 501 9.11 -49.10 4.71
C ALA A 501 7.97 -48.25 5.31
N ALA A 502 8.22 -46.96 5.49
CA ALA A 502 7.20 -46.05 6.00
C ALA A 502 5.97 -46.03 5.08
N THR A 503 4.77 -45.98 5.67
CA THR A 503 3.50 -46.15 4.97
C THR A 503 2.61 -44.91 5.06
N PRO A 504 1.79 -44.59 4.04
CA PRO A 504 0.85 -43.48 4.12
C PRO A 504 -0.21 -43.70 5.20
N ALA A 505 -0.51 -42.65 5.97
CA ALA A 505 -1.66 -42.59 6.86
C ALA A 505 -2.87 -41.96 6.13
N THR A 506 -4.08 -42.30 6.58
CA THR A 506 -5.29 -41.61 6.15
C THR A 506 -5.36 -40.25 6.84
N VAL A 507 -5.42 -39.18 6.07
CA VAL A 507 -5.65 -37.81 6.55
C VAL A 507 -7.14 -37.48 6.41
N THR A 508 -7.73 -36.87 7.43
CA THR A 508 -9.08 -36.30 7.39
C THR A 508 -9.02 -34.89 7.95
N GLU A 509 -9.23 -33.89 7.10
CA GLU A 509 -8.97 -32.48 7.41
C GLU A 509 -10.07 -31.53 6.91
N THR A 510 -10.07 -30.32 7.45
CA THR A 510 -10.91 -29.20 7.02
C THR A 510 -10.20 -27.90 7.40
N LEU A 511 -10.00 -27.01 6.43
CA LEU A 511 -9.33 -25.72 6.61
C LEU A 511 -7.92 -25.85 7.24
N GLY A 512 -7.05 -26.68 6.65
CA GLY A 512 -5.67 -26.89 7.11
C GLY A 512 -5.51 -27.66 8.43
N SER A 513 -6.60 -28.12 9.05
CA SER A 513 -6.54 -28.82 10.34
C SER A 513 -7.30 -30.14 10.32
N GLY A 514 -6.77 -31.16 11.00
CA GLY A 514 -7.34 -32.49 10.86
C GLY A 514 -6.80 -33.55 11.79
N THR A 515 -7.08 -34.79 11.41
CA THR A 515 -6.60 -35.99 12.08
C THR A 515 -5.95 -36.95 11.10
N ILE A 516 -4.98 -37.70 11.59
CA ILE A 516 -4.38 -38.84 10.90
C ILE A 516 -4.89 -40.13 11.53
N SER A 517 -5.06 -41.17 10.71
CA SER A 517 -5.32 -42.53 11.16
C SER A 517 -4.54 -43.54 10.32
N ALA A 518 -3.93 -44.51 10.99
CA ALA A 518 -3.15 -45.57 10.34
C ALA A 518 -3.32 -46.89 11.08
N SER A 519 -3.02 -47.99 10.39
CA SER A 519 -2.93 -49.30 11.04
C SER A 519 -1.75 -50.09 10.52
N HIS A 520 -1.05 -50.78 11.43
CA HIS A 520 0.14 -51.58 11.13
C HIS A 520 0.15 -52.87 11.95
N ALA A 521 0.62 -53.96 11.35
CA ALA A 521 0.81 -55.24 12.05
C ALA A 521 2.30 -55.57 12.13
N TYR A 522 2.80 -55.72 13.35
CA TYR A 522 4.19 -56.02 13.62
C TYR A 522 4.45 -57.52 13.52
N GLY A 523 5.35 -57.93 12.62
CA GLY A 523 5.69 -59.34 12.40
C GLY A 523 6.63 -59.94 13.46
N VAL A 524 7.25 -59.10 14.30
CA VAL A 524 8.21 -59.52 15.32
C VAL A 524 7.86 -58.85 16.65
N ALA A 525 8.01 -59.57 17.76
CA ALA A 525 7.89 -59.00 19.09
C ALA A 525 9.02 -57.97 19.34
N GLY A 526 8.69 -56.84 19.93
CA GLY A 526 9.62 -55.74 20.15
C GLY A 526 8.97 -54.56 20.88
N VAL A 527 9.79 -53.60 21.30
CA VAL A 527 9.32 -52.29 21.75
C VAL A 527 9.72 -51.27 20.69
N TYR A 528 8.73 -50.68 20.01
CA TYR A 528 8.94 -49.85 18.83
C TYR A 528 8.71 -48.37 19.13
N ARG A 529 9.51 -47.52 18.48
CA ARG A 529 9.31 -46.07 18.43
C ARG A 529 8.65 -45.74 17.11
N VAL A 530 7.41 -45.26 17.15
CA VAL A 530 6.65 -44.90 15.94
C VAL A 530 6.78 -43.41 15.70
N THR A 531 7.10 -43.02 14.47
CA THR A 531 7.19 -41.61 14.06
C THR A 531 6.18 -41.34 12.96
N VAL A 532 5.39 -40.28 13.10
CA VAL A 532 4.53 -39.76 12.04
C VAL A 532 5.08 -38.44 11.56
N THR A 533 5.28 -38.30 10.25
CA THR A 533 5.61 -37.04 9.59
C THR A 533 4.37 -36.57 8.84
N ILE A 534 3.96 -35.33 9.09
CA ILE A 534 2.84 -34.65 8.43
C ILE A 534 3.45 -33.53 7.60
N ALA A 535 3.19 -33.51 6.30
CA ALA A 535 3.68 -32.50 5.38
C ALA A 535 2.51 -31.78 4.73
N ASP A 536 2.60 -30.45 4.65
CA ASP A 536 1.75 -29.63 3.79
C ASP A 536 2.16 -29.83 2.31
N ASP A 537 1.31 -29.35 1.41
CA ASP A 537 1.50 -29.43 -0.04
C ASP A 537 2.58 -28.49 -0.59
N ASP A 538 3.01 -27.51 0.21
CA ASP A 538 4.05 -26.54 -0.12
C ASP A 538 5.44 -26.91 0.45
N GLY A 539 5.54 -28.11 1.03
CA GLY A 539 6.79 -28.80 1.32
C GLY A 539 7.36 -28.60 2.72
N ALA A 540 6.66 -27.90 3.61
CA ALA A 540 6.99 -27.89 5.03
C ALA A 540 6.36 -29.11 5.74
N SER A 541 6.81 -29.38 6.97
CA SER A 541 6.39 -30.57 7.70
C SER A 541 6.63 -30.49 9.20
N ALA A 542 5.86 -31.30 9.95
CA ALA A 542 6.04 -31.55 11.37
C ALA A 542 6.03 -33.04 11.69
N GLN A 543 6.60 -33.40 12.84
CA GLN A 543 6.69 -34.77 13.31
C GLN A 543 6.12 -34.94 14.71
N THR A 544 5.57 -36.11 14.97
CA THR A 544 5.14 -36.56 16.31
C THR A 544 5.54 -38.02 16.51
N THR A 545 5.86 -38.39 17.75
CA THR A 545 6.36 -39.74 18.08
C THR A 545 5.55 -40.41 19.17
N LEU A 546 5.38 -41.74 19.05
CA LEU A 546 4.98 -42.63 20.13
C LEU A 546 6.21 -43.42 20.56
N GLU A 547 6.74 -43.08 21.75
CA GLU A 547 8.07 -43.52 22.20
C GLU A 547 8.17 -45.01 22.57
N ALA A 548 7.06 -45.66 22.93
CA ALA A 548 7.06 -47.06 23.33
C ALA A 548 5.74 -47.76 22.96
N LEU A 549 5.74 -48.43 21.81
CA LEU A 549 4.70 -49.36 21.41
C LEU A 549 5.18 -50.81 21.67
N VAL A 550 4.50 -51.51 22.57
CA VAL A 550 4.93 -52.85 23.02
C VAL A 550 4.21 -53.94 22.21
N VAL A 551 4.98 -54.78 21.53
CA VAL A 551 4.49 -55.96 20.81
C VAL A 551 5.09 -57.22 21.41
N PHE A 552 4.24 -58.13 21.88
CA PHE A 552 4.66 -59.38 22.51
C PHE A 552 4.30 -60.61 21.66
N ASP A 553 5.02 -61.70 21.87
CA ASP A 553 4.70 -63.00 21.29
C ASP A 553 4.59 -64.04 22.42
N PRO A 554 3.38 -64.58 22.71
CA PRO A 554 3.19 -65.64 23.70
C PRO A 554 4.04 -66.89 23.46
N ALA A 555 4.46 -67.14 22.21
CA ALA A 555 5.28 -68.27 21.81
C ALA A 555 6.78 -68.01 21.87
N ALA A 556 7.23 -66.77 22.14
CA ALA A 556 8.65 -66.41 22.11
C ALA A 556 9.50 -67.01 23.25
N GLY A 557 8.86 -67.77 24.15
CA GLY A 557 9.52 -68.58 25.17
C GLY A 557 9.56 -67.92 26.54
N SER A 558 10.55 -68.30 27.35
CA SER A 558 10.72 -67.80 28.72
C SER A 558 11.97 -66.93 28.84
N ALA A 559 11.94 -66.02 29.81
CA ALA A 559 13.12 -65.32 30.28
C ALA A 559 13.29 -65.62 31.77
N ARG A 560 14.46 -66.13 32.15
CA ARG A 560 14.80 -66.35 33.56
C ARG A 560 16.21 -65.88 33.83
N GLY A 561 16.40 -65.31 35.00
CA GLY A 561 17.68 -64.79 35.42
C GLY A 561 17.80 -64.83 36.92
N ALA A 562 18.94 -65.26 37.43
CA ALA A 562 19.24 -65.14 38.84
C ALA A 562 20.74 -64.94 39.02
N GLY A 563 21.12 -64.06 39.94
CA GLY A 563 22.53 -63.74 40.13
C GLY A 563 22.76 -62.44 40.88
N TRP A 564 23.94 -61.88 40.67
CA TRP A 564 24.31 -60.57 41.19
C TRP A 564 25.04 -59.73 40.13
N PHE A 565 24.95 -58.43 40.26
CA PHE A 565 25.71 -57.45 39.49
C PHE A 565 26.24 -56.34 40.41
N SER A 566 27.16 -55.53 39.91
CA SER A 566 27.60 -54.32 40.63
C SER A 566 26.68 -53.16 40.28
N SER A 567 25.81 -52.77 41.20
CA SER A 567 25.00 -51.55 41.10
C SER A 567 25.92 -50.33 41.03
N PRO A 568 25.83 -49.50 39.97
CA PRO A 568 26.68 -48.31 39.86
C PRO A 568 26.21 -47.20 40.80
N ALA A 569 27.12 -46.30 41.16
CA ALA A 569 26.76 -45.03 41.79
C ALA A 569 25.81 -44.25 40.86
N GLY A 570 24.85 -43.55 41.45
CA GLY A 570 23.78 -42.86 40.74
C GLY A 570 22.58 -43.74 40.35
N ALA A 571 22.68 -45.07 40.49
CA ALA A 571 21.55 -45.94 40.18
C ALA A 571 20.38 -45.74 41.15
N TYR A 572 20.65 -45.52 42.44
CA TYR A 572 19.62 -45.24 43.43
C TYR A 572 19.48 -43.72 43.62
N VAL A 573 18.33 -43.16 43.24
CA VAL A 573 18.17 -41.71 43.12
C VAL A 573 18.27 -41.00 44.47
N SER A 574 17.77 -41.61 45.55
CA SER A 574 17.82 -40.98 46.88
C SER A 574 19.18 -41.04 47.57
N ASP A 575 20.12 -41.84 47.05
CA ASP A 575 21.52 -41.87 47.49
C ASP A 575 22.41 -42.14 46.28
N THR A 576 22.81 -41.07 45.60
CA THR A 576 23.61 -41.14 44.37
C THR A 576 25.01 -41.68 44.59
N THR A 577 25.47 -41.81 45.85
CA THR A 577 26.76 -42.43 46.18
C THR A 577 26.66 -43.94 46.37
N ALA A 578 25.43 -44.48 46.50
CA ALA A 578 25.21 -45.90 46.71
C ALA A 578 25.66 -46.72 45.50
N ALA A 579 26.74 -47.47 45.69
CA ALA A 579 27.25 -48.47 44.77
C ALA A 579 27.53 -49.77 45.54
N GLY A 580 27.49 -50.92 44.87
CA GLY A 580 27.78 -52.19 45.52
C GLY A 580 27.08 -53.38 44.90
N ARG A 581 27.17 -54.52 45.59
CA ARG A 581 26.61 -55.79 45.11
C ARG A 581 25.08 -55.75 45.19
N ALA A 582 24.42 -56.01 44.07
CA ALA A 582 22.97 -56.13 43.96
C ALA A 582 22.61 -57.55 43.49
N PHE A 583 21.68 -58.20 44.18
CA PHE A 583 21.16 -59.51 43.82
C PHE A 583 19.82 -59.37 43.12
N PHE A 584 19.60 -60.17 42.08
CA PHE A 584 18.33 -60.19 41.38
C PHE A 584 17.92 -61.62 41.06
N GLY A 585 16.61 -61.79 40.85
CA GLY A 585 16.04 -63.04 40.39
C GLY A 585 14.71 -62.79 39.71
N PHE A 586 14.45 -63.41 38.57
CA PHE A 586 13.14 -63.42 37.93
C PHE A 586 12.96 -64.68 37.09
N LEU A 587 11.71 -65.10 36.97
CA LEU A 587 11.23 -66.01 35.93
C LEU A 587 10.01 -65.34 35.31
N ALA A 588 9.96 -65.24 33.99
CA ALA A 588 8.83 -64.75 33.24
C ALA A 588 8.61 -65.65 32.01
N ARG A 589 7.36 -66.05 31.79
CA ARG A 589 6.94 -66.79 30.58
C ARG A 589 5.45 -66.59 30.38
N TYR A 590 4.98 -66.56 29.14
CA TYR A 590 3.55 -66.68 28.91
C TYR A 590 3.08 -68.11 29.17
N GLN A 591 1.86 -68.24 29.68
CA GLN A 591 1.14 -69.51 29.65
C GLN A 591 0.57 -69.72 28.24
N LYS A 592 0.34 -70.97 27.84
CA LYS A 592 -0.29 -71.26 26.55
C LYS A 592 -1.63 -70.50 26.47
N ASP A 593 -1.80 -69.72 25.41
CA ASP A 593 -2.97 -68.86 25.15
C ASP A 593 -3.22 -67.74 26.19
N GLY A 594 -2.22 -67.43 27.03
CA GLY A 594 -2.29 -66.37 28.04
C GLY A 594 -1.76 -65.02 27.56
N ALA A 595 -2.45 -63.93 27.91
CA ALA A 595 -2.06 -62.56 27.56
C ALA A 595 -1.16 -61.88 28.60
N VAL A 596 -0.95 -62.50 29.77
CA VAL A 596 -0.15 -61.97 30.88
C VAL A 596 0.94 -62.98 31.27
N PRO A 597 2.19 -62.56 31.50
CA PRO A 597 3.26 -63.48 31.88
C PRO A 597 3.07 -64.06 33.30
N PHE A 598 3.44 -65.32 33.47
CA PHE A 598 3.47 -66.01 34.75
C PHE A 598 4.55 -65.43 35.68
N ALA A 599 4.16 -65.08 36.92
CA ALA A 599 4.98 -64.30 37.86
C ALA A 599 5.44 -65.06 39.12
N GLN A 600 5.68 -66.38 39.06
CA GLN A 600 6.16 -67.15 40.22
C GLN A 600 7.38 -68.06 39.92
N PRO A 601 8.52 -67.89 40.63
CA PRO A 601 8.83 -66.76 41.50
C PRO A 601 8.90 -65.45 40.72
N GLY A 602 8.39 -64.36 41.29
CA GLY A 602 8.39 -63.03 40.67
C GLY A 602 9.78 -62.39 40.63
N PHE A 603 9.87 -61.21 40.02
CA PHE A 603 11.08 -60.42 39.97
C PHE A 603 11.41 -59.85 41.35
N ARG A 604 12.66 -60.01 41.76
CA ARG A 604 13.22 -59.43 42.98
C ARG A 604 14.53 -58.73 42.67
N LEU A 605 14.74 -57.59 43.32
CA LEU A 605 16.03 -56.90 43.41
C LEU A 605 16.33 -56.65 44.89
N LYS A 606 17.55 -56.95 45.33
CA LYS A 606 18.02 -56.65 46.68
C LYS A 606 19.42 -56.06 46.65
N THR A 607 19.55 -54.89 47.25
CA THR A 607 20.82 -54.22 47.58
C THR A 607 20.87 -53.97 49.09
N ASP A 608 21.98 -53.38 49.57
CA ASP A 608 22.12 -52.95 50.96
C ASP A 608 21.11 -51.86 51.35
N ARG A 609 20.65 -51.06 50.39
CA ARG A 609 19.81 -49.86 50.63
C ARG A 609 18.42 -49.92 49.99
N PHE A 610 18.18 -50.89 49.11
CA PHE A 610 17.00 -50.94 48.27
C PHE A 610 16.54 -52.39 48.06
N ALA A 611 15.26 -52.66 48.28
CA ALA A 611 14.65 -53.94 47.96
C ALA A 611 13.39 -53.73 47.13
N PHE A 612 13.24 -54.52 46.07
CA PHE A 612 12.04 -54.57 45.25
C PHE A 612 11.54 -56.00 45.11
N ASP A 613 10.23 -56.15 45.23
CA ASP A 613 9.50 -57.40 44.97
C ASP A 613 8.35 -57.12 44.00
N SER A 614 8.33 -57.78 42.84
CA SER A 614 7.22 -57.67 41.90
C SER A 614 5.96 -58.30 42.49
N THR A 615 4.82 -57.66 42.27
CA THR A 615 3.49 -58.19 42.58
C THR A 615 2.77 -58.73 41.36
N ALA A 616 3.05 -58.19 40.17
CA ALA A 616 2.50 -58.65 38.91
C ALA A 616 3.46 -58.35 37.76
N TYR A 617 3.29 -59.07 36.65
CA TYR A 617 3.90 -58.74 35.37
C TYR A 617 2.81 -58.24 34.44
N ASP A 618 3.11 -57.20 33.67
CA ASP A 618 2.20 -56.65 32.66
C ASP A 618 2.50 -57.29 31.31
N TRP A 619 3.78 -57.41 30.94
CA TRP A 619 4.21 -58.02 29.70
C TRP A 619 5.65 -58.51 29.73
N LEU A 620 5.95 -59.43 28.81
CA LEU A 620 7.27 -59.92 28.51
C LEU A 620 7.46 -59.81 26.98
N VAL A 621 8.52 -59.16 26.54
CA VAL A 621 8.93 -59.15 25.14
C VAL A 621 10.23 -59.93 25.03
N VAL A 622 10.27 -60.93 24.16
CA VAL A 622 11.48 -61.71 23.87
C VAL A 622 11.81 -61.55 22.39
N THR A 623 13.00 -61.01 22.10
CA THR A 623 13.47 -60.74 20.74
C THR A 623 14.90 -61.24 20.61
N GLY A 624 15.08 -62.38 19.95
CA GLY A 624 16.40 -63.02 19.82
C GLY A 624 17.01 -63.40 21.17
N ALA A 625 18.12 -62.76 21.53
CA ALA A 625 18.82 -62.95 22.80
C ALA A 625 18.33 -62.00 23.92
N LYS A 626 17.48 -61.03 23.59
CA LYS A 626 17.01 -59.99 24.51
C LYS A 626 15.62 -60.32 25.05
N ALA A 627 15.41 -60.05 26.33
CA ALA A 627 14.11 -60.07 26.97
C ALA A 627 13.87 -58.76 27.72
N GLN A 628 12.69 -58.17 27.57
CA GLN A 628 12.21 -57.05 28.37
C GLN A 628 10.97 -57.47 29.14
N LEU A 629 10.96 -57.18 30.42
CA LEU A 629 9.90 -57.55 31.35
C LEU A 629 9.44 -56.29 32.08
N HIS A 630 8.13 -56.08 32.09
CA HIS A 630 7.51 -54.98 32.80
C HIS A 630 6.48 -55.49 33.78
N GLY A 631 6.27 -54.74 34.86
CA GLY A 631 5.26 -55.07 35.83
C GLY A 631 5.15 -54.05 36.94
N SER A 632 4.37 -54.43 37.95
CA SER A 632 4.19 -53.67 39.18
C SER A 632 4.80 -54.39 40.37
N GLY A 633 5.12 -53.66 41.42
CA GLY A 633 5.67 -54.25 42.64
C GLY A 633 5.74 -53.30 43.82
N ARG A 634 6.58 -53.71 44.77
CA ARG A 634 6.77 -53.06 46.06
C ARG A 634 8.22 -52.66 46.26
N VAL A 635 8.45 -51.42 46.67
CA VAL A 635 9.75 -50.97 47.18
C VAL A 635 9.73 -51.04 48.69
N ASN A 636 10.64 -51.81 49.29
CA ASN A 636 10.75 -52.01 50.74
C ASN A 636 9.40 -52.35 51.42
N GLY A 637 8.53 -53.09 50.74
CA GLY A 637 7.20 -53.51 51.22
C GLY A 637 6.02 -52.63 50.81
N ASN A 638 6.27 -51.39 50.38
CA ASN A 638 5.22 -50.44 49.97
C ASN A 638 4.84 -50.65 48.50
N ALA A 639 3.55 -50.76 48.18
CA ALA A 639 3.05 -50.90 46.80
C ALA A 639 2.99 -49.54 46.07
N GLY A 640 2.70 -49.58 44.77
CA GLY A 640 2.55 -48.38 43.94
C GLY A 640 3.72 -48.11 42.99
N TYR A 641 4.58 -49.09 42.77
CA TYR A 641 5.77 -48.95 41.94
C TYR A 641 5.67 -49.83 40.70
N ALA A 642 6.26 -49.37 39.60
CA ALA A 642 6.42 -50.13 38.37
C ALA A 642 7.90 -50.41 38.10
N PHE A 643 8.18 -51.42 37.28
CA PHE A 643 9.53 -51.81 36.94
C PHE A 643 9.67 -52.20 35.47
N LEU A 644 10.90 -52.05 34.98
CA LEU A 644 11.37 -52.59 33.71
C LEU A 644 12.68 -53.35 33.97
N VAL A 645 12.72 -54.60 33.55
CA VAL A 645 13.96 -55.39 33.44
C VAL A 645 14.25 -55.59 31.96
N SER A 646 15.45 -55.24 31.52
CA SER A 646 15.95 -55.57 30.18
C SER A 646 17.16 -56.49 30.34
N ALA A 647 17.13 -57.65 29.71
CA ALA A 647 18.09 -58.73 29.88
C ALA A 647 18.58 -59.20 28.51
N ILE A 648 19.89 -59.41 28.35
CA ILE A 648 20.49 -60.04 27.17
C ILE A 648 21.23 -61.30 27.64
N ASP A 649 20.82 -62.43 27.07
CA ASP A 649 21.49 -63.73 27.16
C ASP A 649 22.70 -63.73 26.22
N GLY A 650 23.89 -63.61 26.80
CA GLY A 650 25.13 -63.48 26.05
C GLY A 650 25.47 -64.74 25.26
N ASP A 651 25.14 -65.92 25.81
CA ASP A 651 25.41 -67.22 25.17
C ASP A 651 24.66 -67.38 23.85
N ARG A 652 23.51 -66.71 23.69
CA ARG A 652 22.76 -66.67 22.42
C ARG A 652 23.34 -65.72 21.37
N ILE A 653 24.25 -64.84 21.76
CA ILE A 653 24.98 -63.94 20.84
C ILE A 653 26.31 -64.59 20.42
N GLY A 654 27.05 -65.16 21.37
CA GLY A 654 28.32 -65.84 21.10
C GLY A 654 29.01 -66.38 22.35
N LYS A 655 29.91 -67.34 22.16
CA LYS A 655 30.52 -68.19 23.21
C LYS A 655 31.28 -67.44 24.34
N ASP A 656 31.58 -66.16 24.15
CA ASP A 656 32.31 -65.33 25.13
C ASP A 656 31.64 -63.96 25.35
N VAL A 657 30.36 -63.81 24.94
CA VAL A 657 29.60 -62.58 25.17
C VAL A 657 28.95 -62.68 26.55
N PRO A 658 29.18 -61.72 27.46
CA PRO A 658 28.60 -61.79 28.80
C PRO A 658 27.10 -61.45 28.80
N ASP A 659 26.39 -62.04 29.76
CA ASP A 659 25.03 -61.64 30.11
C ASP A 659 24.97 -60.19 30.57
N ARG A 660 23.97 -59.44 30.05
CA ARG A 660 23.77 -58.03 30.38
C ARG A 660 22.37 -57.74 30.90
N LEU A 661 22.26 -56.81 31.84
CA LEU A 661 21.04 -56.47 32.55
C LEU A 661 20.86 -54.95 32.68
N ARG A 662 19.62 -54.48 32.60
CA ARG A 662 19.17 -53.17 33.05
C ARG A 662 17.95 -53.38 33.94
N ILE A 663 17.91 -52.65 35.06
CA ILE A 663 16.74 -52.61 35.93
C ILE A 663 16.40 -51.14 36.15
N LYS A 664 15.15 -50.78 35.86
CA LYS A 664 14.56 -49.47 36.13
C LYS A 664 13.31 -49.66 36.98
N ILE A 665 13.13 -48.85 38.02
CA ILE A 665 12.00 -48.89 38.96
C ILE A 665 11.58 -47.45 39.26
N TRP A 666 10.29 -47.18 39.19
CA TRP A 666 9.71 -45.84 39.38
C TRP A 666 8.39 -45.90 40.13
N ASP A 667 7.98 -44.76 40.69
CA ASP A 667 6.67 -44.56 41.27
C ASP A 667 5.61 -44.51 40.16
N ALA A 668 4.63 -45.41 40.19
CA ALA A 668 3.69 -45.60 39.09
C ALA A 668 2.70 -44.42 38.93
N ALA A 669 2.48 -43.63 39.99
CA ALA A 669 1.55 -42.51 39.95
C ALA A 669 2.21 -41.23 39.44
N SER A 670 3.44 -40.95 39.88
CA SER A 670 4.18 -39.73 39.53
C SER A 670 5.15 -39.90 38.37
N GLY A 671 5.52 -41.14 38.01
CA GLY A 671 6.56 -41.43 37.03
C GLY A 671 7.98 -41.19 37.54
N ALA A 672 8.16 -40.78 38.80
CA ALA A 672 9.48 -40.47 39.36
C ALA A 672 10.33 -41.74 39.46
N VAL A 673 11.52 -41.73 38.84
CA VAL A 673 12.46 -42.86 38.89
C VAL A 673 13.10 -42.96 40.28
N LEU A 674 13.09 -44.17 40.85
CA LEU A 674 13.74 -44.47 42.14
C LEU A 674 15.06 -45.19 41.95
N TYR A 675 15.11 -46.11 41.00
CA TYR A 675 16.30 -46.92 40.74
C TYR A 675 16.45 -47.17 39.24
N ASP A 676 17.61 -46.85 38.64
CA ASP A 676 17.92 -47.19 37.24
C ASP A 676 19.40 -47.50 37.08
N THR A 677 19.73 -48.73 36.69
CA THR A 677 21.13 -49.14 36.48
C THR A 677 21.75 -48.54 35.21
N GLN A 678 20.96 -47.85 34.40
CA GLN A 678 21.35 -47.22 33.14
C GLN A 678 20.52 -45.95 32.93
N ALA A 679 20.58 -45.05 33.92
CA ALA A 679 19.87 -43.78 33.92
C ALA A 679 20.24 -42.90 32.70
N GLY A 680 19.24 -42.27 32.11
CA GLY A 680 19.37 -41.38 30.95
C GLY A 680 19.14 -42.05 29.59
N ASP A 681 19.21 -43.38 29.51
CA ASP A 681 18.97 -44.12 28.26
C ASP A 681 17.47 -44.43 28.07
N PRO A 682 16.95 -44.45 26.82
CA PRO A 682 15.56 -44.81 26.54
C PRO A 682 15.25 -46.25 26.96
N ASP A 683 14.00 -46.54 27.32
CA ASP A 683 13.61 -47.84 27.89
C ASP A 683 13.84 -49.03 26.93
N GLY A 684 13.87 -48.78 25.62
CA GLY A 684 14.23 -49.77 24.59
C GLY A 684 15.74 -50.04 24.44
N ALA A 685 16.62 -49.25 25.05
CA ALA A 685 18.08 -49.38 24.90
C ALA A 685 18.57 -50.78 25.30
N ASP A 686 19.68 -51.21 24.68
CA ASP A 686 20.32 -52.45 25.08
C ASP A 686 20.91 -52.33 26.49
N PRO A 687 20.70 -53.33 27.36
CA PRO A 687 21.25 -53.33 28.70
C PRO A 687 22.77 -53.42 28.64
N VAL A 688 23.46 -52.60 29.44
CA VAL A 688 24.93 -52.55 29.47
C VAL A 688 25.56 -53.21 30.70
N ARG A 689 24.79 -53.54 31.75
CA ARG A 689 25.39 -54.05 33.00
C ARG A 689 25.67 -55.53 32.94
N VAL A 690 26.95 -55.86 32.94
CA VAL A 690 27.44 -57.24 32.99
C VAL A 690 27.15 -57.86 34.36
N LEU A 691 26.74 -59.12 34.38
CA LEU A 691 26.57 -59.88 35.62
C LEU A 691 27.92 -60.16 36.30
N GLY A 692 27.95 -60.05 37.63
CA GLY A 692 29.09 -60.47 38.46
C GLY A 692 29.07 -61.96 38.82
N GLY A 693 27.92 -62.62 38.68
CA GLY A 693 27.75 -64.07 38.81
C GLY A 693 26.27 -64.47 38.71
N GLY A 694 26.01 -65.72 38.33
CA GLY A 694 24.66 -66.20 37.97
C GLY A 694 24.53 -66.41 36.46
N SER A 695 23.31 -66.44 35.93
CA SER A 695 23.03 -66.62 34.50
C SER A 695 21.71 -66.00 34.09
N LEU A 696 21.61 -65.52 32.85
CA LEU A 696 20.38 -65.20 32.13
C LEU A 696 20.13 -66.29 31.07
N VAL A 697 18.88 -66.69 30.92
CA VAL A 697 18.45 -67.60 29.86
C VAL A 697 17.22 -67.00 29.20
N VAL A 698 17.29 -66.78 27.88
CA VAL A 698 16.21 -66.16 27.09
C VAL A 698 15.77 -67.10 25.95
N GLY A 699 14.47 -67.27 25.76
CA GLY A 699 13.86 -67.87 24.56
C GLY A 699 14.04 -69.38 24.37
N GLN A 700 14.28 -70.14 25.44
CA GLN A 700 14.21 -71.61 25.47
C GLN A 700 12.95 -72.03 26.25
N GLY A 701 12.28 -73.12 25.87
CA GLY A 701 11.20 -73.68 26.67
C GLY A 701 11.21 -75.20 26.69
N PRO A 702 10.62 -75.85 27.71
CA PRO A 702 10.60 -75.48 29.13
C PRO A 702 11.99 -75.56 29.80
#